data_AF-A0A507BYV2-F1
#
_entry.id   AF-A0A507BYV2-F1
#
_cell.length_a   1.000
_cell.length_b   1.000
_cell.length_c   1.000
_cell.angle_alpha   90.00
_cell.angle_beta   90.00
_cell.angle_gamma   90.00
#
_symmetry.space_group_name_H-M   'P 1'
#
loop_
_entity.id
_entity.type
_entity.pdbx_description
1 polymer ?
#
loop_
_entity_poly.entity_id
_entity_poly.type
_entity_poly.pdbx_seq_one_letter_code
_entity_poly.pdbx_strand_id
1 'polypeptide(L)'
;MVPSFGSASAWFALLASIIIARAGPTSLTACNVIPSDAVYPLSVSYATEELNYWSFAGRIGLVGVGGLLLGNGLSFKSTQYGWASNNIVNYEIVLADGSIVNANANQNSDLFAVLKGGGNNFGIVSRFTLKAYPQGQVWGGIMTFDKSKTPQIIKAVRDFTEHYPDEKAGIIITYEKSSLINTWICFFYYNGASPGSVFRNFTSIGPLLNSAKTQTYYSLLQGNDIGVLHGFRYQIGTETLPLPSSANIAVLQTAYDTFFNITDTIISTPFLIGTIAFQPIPKMLAQKALASGGDSLSFDPTHDYIIFELDYSWTGAAFDTTVQNALTQVYTGIRNTYLSGVNAGTLPSLTSLPLFANDAYLKQDYFGRLPVASRNAAKLAQTKPQLLAQFELEKFDIICKCDLCLADDSYGISNRQVREGILLRVKNKKKMVKSVDAAVIRGELDAVEASAMLLAAIEYSKRACASAGANGTEIASFHPNEFTLSQPFTNTSTATEGDDGASTHKRKRRRKEPAAPSAQQEYAERDHLLIRHFLSDAHSEVMGFGHYTSVGETGGIVGASVSESAGIDWLDVGKAVGDCDVQGLDIIKELPTVVETVKLVNKLLTNSTSYGLQLKTELDGAGSVINIPPNSTFLMSDLSYVDALVIGHKYNLIVIDFPWPNSSVHSKYDQLDRYDMFKLPVNDLIFPDGLVVFWMTNTPRHHEFVRNKVIRDWKLTLLAEWYWCKVTSAGEWVRDLDDVHRKPYEKIIIASTSTTQSIPSPYAIFSVPSSHHSRKPSLEGVLKPYLPKEYRCLELFARNLLPNWTSWGNEVLKFQTGS
;
A
#
# COMPACT_ATOMS: atom_id res chain seq x y z
N MET A 1 -5.48 -4.85 -7.64
CA MET A 1 -5.83 -3.69 -6.79
C MET A 1 -4.80 -2.62 -7.06
N VAL A 2 -5.24 -1.46 -7.54
CA VAL A 2 -4.41 -0.28 -7.85
C VAL A 2 -3.83 0.29 -6.55
N PRO A 3 -2.59 0.79 -6.48
CA PRO A 3 -2.22 1.77 -5.46
C PRO A 3 -2.90 3.09 -5.86
N SER A 4 -3.98 3.45 -5.19
CA SER A 4 -4.55 4.79 -5.35
C SER A 4 -3.54 5.80 -4.79
N PHE A 5 -2.96 6.62 -5.66
CA PHE A 5 -2.22 7.81 -5.24
C PHE A 5 -3.22 8.85 -4.72
N GLY A 6 -3.71 8.62 -3.50
CA GLY A 6 -4.75 9.43 -2.84
C GLY A 6 -4.19 10.68 -2.19
N SER A 7 -4.01 11.76 -2.95
CA SER A 7 -4.13 13.16 -2.51
C SER A 7 -3.52 14.08 -3.56
N ALA A 8 -4.13 15.24 -3.84
CA ALA A 8 -3.53 16.29 -4.66
C ALA A 8 -2.11 16.69 -4.18
N SER A 9 -1.77 16.50 -2.90
CA SER A 9 -0.42 16.71 -2.34
C SER A 9 0.56 15.56 -2.61
N ALA A 10 0.09 14.31 -2.70
CA ALA A 10 0.89 13.21 -3.27
C ALA A 10 1.06 13.42 -4.78
N TRP A 11 0.07 13.97 -5.48
CA TRP A 11 0.19 14.43 -6.86
C TRP A 11 1.18 15.59 -7.00
N PHE A 12 1.17 16.58 -6.10
CA PHE A 12 2.17 17.66 -6.08
C PHE A 12 3.56 17.14 -5.71
N ALA A 13 3.70 16.13 -4.84
CA ALA A 13 4.98 15.49 -4.54
C ALA A 13 5.45 14.57 -5.69
N LEU A 14 4.54 13.90 -6.39
CA LEU A 14 4.83 13.04 -7.56
C LEU A 14 5.15 13.89 -8.81
N LEU A 15 4.46 15.02 -9.01
CA LEU A 15 4.77 16.04 -10.01
C LEU A 15 6.00 16.88 -9.62
N ALA A 16 6.27 17.11 -8.32
CA ALA A 16 7.52 17.70 -7.86
C ALA A 16 8.69 16.72 -8.00
N SER A 17 8.44 15.41 -7.88
CA SER A 17 9.41 14.36 -8.20
C SER A 17 9.56 14.13 -9.70
N ILE A 18 8.58 14.51 -10.52
CA ILE A 18 8.63 14.39 -11.98
C ILE A 18 8.58 15.80 -12.60
N ILE A 19 9.71 16.50 -12.58
CA ILE A 19 9.80 17.84 -13.21
C ILE A 19 9.97 17.67 -14.72
N ILE A 20 8.89 17.92 -15.43
CA ILE A 20 8.82 17.88 -16.89
C ILE A 20 9.49 19.15 -17.45
N ALA A 21 10.76 19.03 -17.85
CA ALA A 21 11.54 20.15 -18.38
C ALA A 21 11.24 20.35 -19.88
N ARG A 22 10.54 21.44 -20.22
CA ARG A 22 10.28 21.83 -21.62
C ARG A 22 11.49 22.57 -22.19
N ALA A 23 11.99 22.13 -23.35
CA ALA A 23 13.02 22.85 -24.11
C ALA A 23 12.44 23.98 -24.98
N GLY A 24 11.12 24.19 -24.97
CA GLY A 24 10.42 25.23 -25.72
C GLY A 24 8.89 25.16 -25.52
N PRO A 25 8.12 26.09 -26.11
CA PRO A 25 6.67 26.19 -25.89
C PRO A 25 5.84 24.99 -26.39
N THR A 26 6.39 24.12 -27.24
CA THR A 26 5.63 23.03 -27.90
C THR A 26 6.29 21.65 -27.93
N SER A 27 7.52 21.47 -27.41
CA SER A 27 8.21 20.17 -27.46
C SER A 27 8.86 19.78 -26.14
N LEU A 28 8.47 18.62 -25.60
CA LEU A 28 9.15 17.98 -24.48
C LEU A 28 10.32 17.14 -25.01
N THR A 29 11.51 17.35 -24.45
CA THR A 29 12.72 16.58 -24.80
C THR A 29 13.28 15.79 -23.63
N ALA A 30 12.98 16.19 -22.40
CA ALA A 30 13.46 15.52 -21.20
C ALA A 30 12.46 15.53 -20.04
N CYS A 31 12.58 14.53 -19.16
CA CYS A 31 11.78 14.35 -17.95
C CYS A 31 12.73 14.14 -16.77
N ASN A 32 12.67 15.00 -15.76
CA ASN A 32 13.41 14.77 -14.52
C ASN A 32 12.61 13.88 -13.60
N VAL A 33 13.24 12.86 -13.02
CA VAL A 33 12.64 11.92 -12.08
C VAL A 33 13.48 11.89 -10.81
N ILE A 34 12.89 12.26 -9.69
CA ILE A 34 13.45 12.14 -8.35
C ILE A 34 13.07 10.75 -7.84
N PRO A 35 14.02 9.83 -7.68
CA PRO A 35 13.73 8.51 -7.14
C PRO A 35 13.23 8.64 -5.70
N SER A 36 12.10 7.99 -5.43
CA SER A 36 11.58 7.73 -4.11
C SER A 36 10.80 6.42 -4.11
N ASP A 37 10.47 5.90 -2.93
CA ASP A 37 9.67 4.68 -2.75
C ASP A 37 8.26 4.79 -3.35
N ALA A 38 7.87 5.96 -3.87
CA ALA A 38 6.56 6.23 -4.45
C ALA A 38 6.60 6.45 -5.98
N VAL A 39 7.75 6.35 -6.64
CA VAL A 39 7.86 6.58 -8.09
C VAL A 39 7.97 5.26 -8.86
N TYR A 40 6.90 4.92 -9.58
CA TYR A 40 6.78 3.70 -10.38
C TYR A 40 6.57 4.00 -11.88
N PRO A 41 6.79 3.05 -12.79
CA PRO A 41 6.44 3.12 -14.21
C PRO A 41 5.02 3.64 -14.46
N LEU A 42 4.06 3.22 -13.63
CA LEU A 42 2.67 3.67 -13.72
C LEU A 42 2.56 5.18 -13.43
N SER A 43 3.24 5.67 -12.39
CA SER A 43 3.31 7.09 -12.03
C SER A 43 3.95 7.96 -13.12
N VAL A 44 5.06 7.48 -13.70
CA VAL A 44 5.76 8.18 -14.80
C VAL A 44 4.89 8.22 -16.06
N SER A 45 4.20 7.12 -16.36
CA SER A 45 3.32 7.04 -17.52
C SER A 45 2.12 7.98 -17.36
N TYR A 46 1.49 7.99 -16.18
CA TYR A 46 0.40 8.92 -15.89
C TYR A 46 0.83 10.38 -16.08
N ALA A 47 1.97 10.78 -15.50
CA ALA A 47 2.45 12.16 -15.57
C ALA A 47 2.81 12.62 -17.00
N THR A 48 3.14 11.69 -17.90
CA THR A 48 3.54 11.99 -19.28
C THR A 48 2.39 11.84 -20.29
N GLU A 49 1.34 11.11 -19.94
CA GLU A 49 0.21 10.78 -20.82
C GLU A 49 -0.59 12.00 -21.25
N GLU A 50 -0.96 12.91 -20.34
CA GLU A 50 -1.70 14.13 -20.67
C GLU A 50 -0.91 15.07 -21.61
N LEU A 51 0.40 14.91 -21.67
CA LEU A 51 1.27 15.67 -22.56
C LEU A 51 1.46 15.00 -23.92
N ASN A 52 0.91 13.80 -24.14
CA ASN A 52 1.17 12.94 -25.31
C ASN A 52 2.66 12.56 -25.44
N TYR A 53 3.33 12.37 -24.31
CA TYR A 53 4.70 11.90 -24.25
C TYR A 53 4.80 10.61 -23.44
N TRP A 54 5.94 9.95 -23.60
CA TRP A 54 6.35 8.79 -22.86
C TRP A 54 7.81 8.98 -22.48
N SER A 55 8.13 8.69 -21.22
CA SER A 55 9.48 8.56 -20.73
C SER A 55 9.71 7.11 -20.31
N PHE A 56 10.97 6.69 -20.26
CA PHE A 56 11.31 5.31 -19.96
C PHE A 56 10.73 4.84 -18.63
N ALA A 57 9.82 3.87 -18.77
CA ALA A 57 9.10 3.20 -17.73
C ALA A 57 9.26 1.69 -17.94
N GLY A 58 9.22 0.94 -16.84
CA GLY A 58 9.17 -0.53 -16.85
C GLY A 58 7.92 -1.07 -17.56
N ARG A 59 7.88 -2.39 -17.69
CA ARG A 59 6.77 -3.11 -18.38
C ARG A 59 5.63 -3.51 -17.42
N ILE A 60 5.92 -3.46 -16.12
CA ILE A 60 5.01 -3.67 -14.99
C ILE A 60 4.90 -2.36 -14.21
N GLY A 61 3.69 -1.99 -13.80
CA GLY A 61 3.34 -0.67 -13.29
C GLY A 61 3.94 -0.33 -11.93
N LEU A 62 4.18 -1.32 -11.07
CA LEU A 62 4.55 -1.16 -9.66
C LEU A 62 6.05 -1.33 -9.32
N VAL A 63 6.92 -1.46 -10.32
CA VAL A 63 8.36 -1.61 -10.11
C VAL A 63 8.99 -0.27 -9.69
N GLY A 64 9.90 -0.23 -8.72
CA GLY A 64 10.58 1.03 -8.35
C GLY A 64 11.47 1.57 -9.48
N VAL A 65 11.28 2.82 -9.92
CA VAL A 65 11.99 3.40 -11.07
C VAL A 65 13.50 3.54 -10.85
N GLY A 66 13.93 3.90 -9.63
CA GLY A 66 15.35 4.13 -9.33
C GLY A 66 16.22 2.89 -9.57
N GLY A 67 15.83 1.76 -8.98
CA GLY A 67 16.50 0.47 -9.19
C GLY A 67 16.43 0.02 -10.65
N LEU A 68 15.25 0.10 -11.27
CA LEU A 68 15.02 -0.27 -12.66
C LEU A 68 16.01 0.43 -13.62
N LEU A 69 16.18 1.74 -13.47
CA LEU A 69 17.07 2.55 -14.30
C LEU A 69 18.56 2.26 -14.05
N LEU A 70 18.93 1.95 -12.83
CA LEU A 70 20.32 1.65 -12.45
C LEU A 70 20.76 0.23 -12.83
N GLY A 71 19.83 -0.71 -12.95
CA GLY A 71 20.06 -2.07 -13.47
C GLY A 71 19.76 -2.21 -14.97
N ASN A 72 20.04 -1.17 -15.76
CA ASN A 72 19.68 -0.99 -17.17
C ASN A 72 18.20 -0.71 -17.43
N GLY A 73 17.33 -1.63 -17.02
CA GLY A 73 15.89 -1.52 -17.22
C GLY A 73 15.44 -1.92 -18.63
N LEU A 74 14.55 -2.90 -18.68
CA LEU A 74 13.94 -3.41 -19.92
C LEU A 74 12.54 -2.83 -20.07
N SER A 75 12.28 -2.25 -21.25
CA SER A 75 11.01 -1.60 -21.59
C SER A 75 10.41 -2.22 -22.85
N PHE A 76 9.09 -2.04 -23.03
CA PHE A 76 8.42 -2.44 -24.26
C PHE A 76 8.93 -1.72 -25.51
N LYS A 77 9.58 -0.56 -25.34
CA LYS A 77 10.16 0.23 -26.44
C LYS A 77 11.68 0.06 -26.56
N SER A 78 12.27 -0.94 -25.89
CA SER A 78 13.72 -1.11 -25.90
C SER A 78 14.32 -1.44 -27.27
N THR A 79 13.55 -2.05 -28.18
CA THR A 79 13.95 -2.23 -29.57
C THR A 79 13.92 -0.95 -30.40
N GLN A 80 13.19 0.07 -29.98
CA GLN A 80 13.21 1.39 -30.62
C GLN A 80 14.38 2.25 -30.13
N TYR A 81 14.75 2.11 -28.85
CA TYR A 81 15.53 3.13 -28.13
C TYR A 81 16.63 2.59 -27.20
N GLY A 82 16.87 1.28 -27.14
CA GLY A 82 17.82 0.65 -26.21
C GLY A 82 17.26 0.43 -24.79
N TRP A 83 18.14 0.14 -23.83
CA TRP A 83 17.76 0.03 -22.42
C TRP A 83 17.24 1.36 -21.86
N ALA A 84 16.50 1.29 -20.76
CA ALA A 84 16.05 2.50 -20.07
C ALA A 84 17.22 3.40 -19.64
N SER A 85 18.33 2.79 -19.22
CA SER A 85 19.55 3.49 -18.84
C SER A 85 20.27 4.21 -19.99
N ASN A 86 20.14 3.74 -21.23
CA ASN A 86 20.71 4.44 -22.39
C ASN A 86 19.99 5.76 -22.71
N ASN A 87 18.85 5.99 -22.07
CA ASN A 87 18.01 7.16 -22.29
C ASN A 87 18.11 8.17 -21.13
N ILE A 88 19.02 7.93 -20.19
CA ILE A 88 19.38 8.89 -19.16
C ILE A 88 20.36 9.90 -19.76
N VAL A 89 20.02 11.17 -19.61
CA VAL A 89 20.82 12.33 -20.00
C VAL A 89 21.77 12.73 -18.87
N ASN A 90 21.29 12.68 -17.62
CA ASN A 90 22.07 13.08 -16.45
C ASN A 90 21.63 12.28 -15.21
N TYR A 91 22.58 11.94 -14.35
CA TYR A 91 22.34 11.55 -12.97
C TYR A 91 22.83 12.66 -12.05
N GLU A 92 22.01 13.08 -11.09
CA GLU A 92 22.49 13.77 -9.90
C GLU A 92 22.72 12.73 -8.81
N ILE A 93 23.89 12.75 -8.20
CA ILE A 93 24.37 11.66 -7.35
C ILE A 93 25.01 12.24 -6.11
N VAL A 94 24.60 11.71 -4.96
CA VAL A 94 25.29 11.91 -3.68
C VAL A 94 26.36 10.82 -3.56
N LEU A 95 27.63 11.25 -3.54
CA LEU A 95 28.78 10.37 -3.38
C LEU A 95 29.00 10.01 -1.91
N ALA A 96 29.93 9.10 -1.67
CA ALA A 96 30.21 8.55 -0.36
C ALA A 96 30.82 9.59 0.61
N ASP A 97 31.50 10.60 0.08
CA ASP A 97 32.00 11.76 0.83
C ASP A 97 30.94 12.85 1.08
N GLY A 98 29.69 12.61 0.68
CA GLY A 98 28.56 13.54 0.80
C GLY A 98 28.51 14.62 -0.27
N SER A 99 29.46 14.66 -1.20
CA SER A 99 29.42 15.60 -2.33
C SER A 99 28.29 15.24 -3.30
N ILE A 100 27.67 16.26 -3.89
CA ILE A 100 26.61 16.10 -4.90
C ILE A 100 27.22 16.43 -6.27
N VAL A 101 27.21 15.46 -7.17
CA VAL A 101 27.79 15.61 -8.51
C VAL A 101 26.79 15.27 -9.59
N ASN A 102 27.00 15.85 -10.78
CA ASN A 102 26.30 15.46 -11.99
C ASN A 102 27.16 14.49 -12.81
N ALA A 103 26.57 13.38 -13.24
CA ALA A 103 27.18 12.42 -14.15
C ALA A 103 26.40 12.37 -15.47
N ASN A 104 27.04 12.80 -16.55
CA ASN A 104 26.50 12.86 -17.90
C ASN A 104 27.62 12.68 -18.94
N ALA A 105 27.31 12.84 -20.22
CA ALA A 105 28.28 12.65 -21.31
C ALA A 105 29.50 13.59 -21.23
N ASN A 106 29.37 14.76 -20.58
CA ASN A 106 30.39 15.81 -20.57
C ASN A 106 31.02 16.03 -19.17
N GLN A 107 30.42 15.48 -18.11
CA GLN A 107 30.86 15.65 -16.72
C GLN A 107 30.75 14.32 -15.97
N ASN A 108 31.82 13.90 -15.28
CA ASN A 108 31.90 12.59 -14.61
C ASN A 108 31.46 11.43 -15.54
N SER A 109 31.95 11.45 -16.79
CA SER A 109 31.49 10.57 -17.87
C SER A 109 31.78 9.08 -17.63
N ASP A 110 32.80 8.78 -16.82
CA ASP A 110 33.08 7.42 -16.38
C ASP A 110 32.04 6.92 -15.36
N LEU A 111 31.64 7.76 -14.41
CA LEU A 111 30.53 7.49 -13.50
C LEU A 111 29.21 7.32 -14.28
N PHE A 112 28.97 8.19 -15.26
CA PHE A 112 27.82 8.11 -16.17
C PHE A 112 27.78 6.80 -16.98
N ALA A 113 28.93 6.26 -17.36
CA ALA A 113 29.02 5.00 -18.08
C ALA A 113 28.70 3.81 -17.17
N VAL A 114 29.35 3.73 -15.99
CA VAL A 114 29.21 2.54 -15.11
C VAL A 114 27.85 2.44 -14.45
N LEU A 115 27.14 3.56 -14.22
CA LEU A 115 25.78 3.55 -13.65
C LEU A 115 24.71 2.94 -14.56
N LYS A 116 25.00 2.77 -15.86
CA LYS A 116 24.11 2.07 -16.80
C LYS A 116 24.25 0.56 -16.62
N GLY A 117 23.73 0.04 -15.51
CA GLY A 117 23.91 -1.35 -15.07
C GLY A 117 24.82 -1.51 -13.85
N GLY A 118 25.17 -0.40 -13.19
CA GLY A 118 26.05 -0.41 -12.02
C GLY A 118 25.31 -0.55 -10.69
N GLY A 119 23.99 -0.42 -10.69
CA GLY A 119 23.22 -0.32 -9.44
C GLY A 119 23.59 0.92 -8.63
N ASN A 120 23.31 0.87 -7.33
CA ASN A 120 23.64 1.90 -6.34
C ASN A 120 25.07 1.77 -5.78
N ASN A 121 25.95 0.98 -6.39
CA ASN A 121 27.32 0.74 -5.92
C ASN A 121 28.24 1.97 -5.96
N PHE A 122 27.79 3.06 -6.61
CA PHE A 122 28.61 4.24 -6.90
C PHE A 122 28.04 5.54 -6.30
N GLY A 123 27.04 5.45 -5.42
CA GLY A 123 26.37 6.61 -4.83
C GLY A 123 24.86 6.49 -4.82
N ILE A 124 24.22 7.41 -4.12
CA ILE A 124 22.76 7.54 -4.08
C ILE A 124 22.37 8.49 -5.20
N VAL A 125 21.71 7.99 -6.23
CA VAL A 125 21.13 8.85 -7.27
C VAL A 125 19.93 9.57 -6.67
N SER A 126 20.01 10.90 -6.58
CA SER A 126 18.94 11.77 -6.08
C SER A 126 18.04 12.30 -7.20
N ARG A 127 18.48 12.22 -8.47
CA ARG A 127 17.69 12.63 -9.63
C ARG A 127 18.20 11.99 -10.93
N PHE A 128 17.28 11.56 -11.77
CA PHE A 128 17.51 11.17 -13.17
C PHE A 128 16.96 12.27 -14.08
N THR A 129 17.65 12.58 -15.16
CA THR A 129 17.08 13.30 -16.31
C THR A 129 16.98 12.32 -17.47
N LEU A 130 15.76 12.02 -17.92
CA LEU A 130 15.46 11.04 -18.97
C LEU A 130 15.06 11.72 -20.27
N LYS A 131 15.33 11.10 -21.42
CA LYS A 131 14.74 11.50 -22.70
C LYS A 131 13.24 11.20 -22.72
N ALA A 132 12.46 12.12 -23.28
CA ALA A 132 11.03 11.95 -23.52
C ALA A 132 10.72 11.80 -25.02
N TYR A 133 9.74 10.97 -25.35
CA TYR A 133 9.35 10.65 -26.72
C TYR A 133 7.85 10.83 -26.92
N PRO A 134 7.38 11.31 -28.08
CA PRO A 134 5.95 11.37 -28.35
C PRO A 134 5.28 9.99 -28.20
N GLN A 135 4.08 9.99 -27.62
CA GLN A 135 3.30 8.78 -27.39
C GLN A 135 1.82 9.02 -27.70
N GLY A 136 1.29 8.21 -28.62
CA GLY A 136 -0.14 8.09 -28.86
C GLY A 136 -0.70 6.80 -28.26
N GLN A 137 -1.87 6.38 -28.76
CA GLN A 137 -2.46 5.09 -28.42
C GLN A 137 -1.52 3.93 -28.78
N VAL A 138 -1.57 2.89 -27.96
CA VAL A 138 -0.83 1.64 -28.14
C VAL A 138 -1.81 0.50 -28.30
N TRP A 139 -1.37 -0.61 -28.87
CA TRP A 139 -2.14 -1.84 -28.88
C TRP A 139 -1.44 -2.85 -27.99
N GLY A 140 -2.18 -3.54 -27.14
CA GLY A 140 -1.58 -4.50 -26.24
C GLY A 140 -2.57 -5.09 -25.26
N GLY A 141 -2.10 -6.07 -24.50
CA GLY A 141 -2.87 -6.80 -23.50
C GLY A 141 -2.29 -8.19 -23.31
N ILE A 142 -3.09 -9.07 -22.72
CA ILE A 142 -2.64 -10.40 -22.28
C ILE A 142 -3.35 -11.46 -23.13
N MET A 143 -2.58 -12.45 -23.59
CA MET A 143 -3.16 -13.69 -24.10
C MET A 143 -2.68 -14.87 -23.27
N THR A 144 -3.57 -15.83 -23.01
CA THR A 144 -3.22 -17.06 -22.30
C THR A 144 -3.29 -18.27 -23.21
N PHE A 145 -2.40 -19.23 -23.00
CA PHE A 145 -2.37 -20.47 -23.75
C PHE A 145 -2.25 -21.66 -22.80
N ASP A 146 -2.87 -22.77 -23.20
CA ASP A 146 -2.77 -24.04 -22.48
C ASP A 146 -1.33 -24.59 -22.53
N LYS A 147 -0.95 -25.37 -21.52
CA LYS A 147 0.33 -26.09 -21.48
C LYS A 147 0.58 -26.94 -22.73
N SER A 148 -0.45 -27.52 -23.35
CA SER A 148 -0.31 -28.31 -24.59
C SER A 148 0.25 -27.51 -25.77
N LYS A 149 0.30 -26.17 -25.67
CA LYS A 149 0.86 -25.28 -26.68
C LYS A 149 2.35 -24.96 -26.47
N THR A 150 3.01 -25.53 -25.46
CA THR A 150 4.43 -25.26 -25.14
C THR A 150 5.36 -25.30 -26.36
N PRO A 151 5.37 -26.35 -27.20
CA PRO A 151 6.26 -26.39 -28.37
C PRO A 151 6.00 -25.25 -29.36
N GLN A 152 4.73 -24.89 -29.57
CA GLN A 152 4.33 -23.81 -30.47
C GLN A 152 4.74 -22.44 -29.92
N ILE A 153 4.59 -22.22 -28.60
CA ILE A 153 4.98 -20.96 -27.95
C ILE A 153 6.50 -20.79 -27.94
N ILE A 154 7.26 -21.83 -27.61
CA ILE A 154 8.73 -21.81 -27.67
C ILE A 154 9.23 -21.52 -29.09
N LYS A 155 8.59 -22.11 -30.11
CA LYS A 155 8.89 -21.77 -31.51
C LYS A 155 8.54 -20.32 -31.83
N ALA A 156 7.37 -19.85 -31.40
CA ALA A 156 6.92 -18.49 -31.68
C ALA A 156 7.82 -17.44 -31.05
N VAL A 157 8.27 -17.61 -29.80
CA VAL A 157 9.22 -16.67 -29.16
C VAL A 157 10.59 -16.68 -29.85
N ARG A 158 11.09 -17.87 -30.25
CA ARG A 158 12.35 -17.98 -30.96
C ARG A 158 12.30 -17.24 -32.31
N ASP A 159 11.28 -17.51 -33.10
CA ASP A 159 11.12 -16.91 -34.43
C ASP A 159 10.82 -15.41 -34.33
N PHE A 160 10.05 -14.99 -33.32
CA PHE A 160 9.83 -13.56 -33.05
C PHE A 160 11.15 -12.85 -32.72
N THR A 161 12.03 -13.48 -31.96
CA THR A 161 13.31 -12.88 -31.57
C THR A 161 14.26 -12.74 -32.76
N GLU A 162 14.38 -13.77 -33.62
CA GLU A 162 15.25 -13.73 -34.79
C GLU A 162 14.76 -12.76 -35.87
N HIS A 163 13.46 -12.79 -36.19
CA HIS A 163 12.92 -12.03 -37.31
C HIS A 163 12.46 -10.64 -36.92
N TYR A 164 12.06 -10.45 -35.66
CA TYR A 164 11.60 -9.21 -35.04
C TYR A 164 10.89 -8.24 -36.01
N PRO A 165 9.64 -8.55 -36.41
CA PRO A 165 9.03 -8.00 -37.62
C PRO A 165 8.83 -6.48 -37.61
N ASP A 166 8.81 -5.84 -36.43
CA ASP A 166 8.73 -4.40 -36.27
C ASP A 166 9.39 -3.99 -34.95
N GLU A 167 10.24 -2.96 -34.96
CA GLU A 167 10.90 -2.43 -33.75
C GLU A 167 9.90 -1.87 -32.72
N LYS A 168 8.67 -1.55 -33.14
CA LYS A 168 7.58 -1.07 -32.28
C LYS A 168 6.92 -2.16 -31.43
N ALA A 169 7.22 -3.43 -31.70
CA ALA A 169 6.65 -4.56 -31.00
C ALA A 169 7.44 -4.86 -29.71
N GLY A 170 6.76 -5.36 -28.69
CA GLY A 170 7.36 -5.86 -27.46
C GLY A 170 6.50 -6.95 -26.84
N ILE A 171 7.14 -7.94 -26.23
CA ILE A 171 6.44 -9.06 -25.56
C ILE A 171 7.11 -9.44 -24.24
N ILE A 172 6.33 -10.00 -23.33
CA ILE A 172 6.78 -10.81 -22.21
C ILE A 172 6.05 -12.15 -22.31
N ILE A 173 6.77 -13.26 -22.32
CA ILE A 173 6.16 -14.59 -22.41
C ILE A 173 6.55 -15.37 -21.18
N THR A 174 5.59 -15.67 -20.31
CA THR A 174 5.81 -16.41 -19.08
C THR A 174 5.08 -17.75 -19.11
N TYR A 175 5.66 -18.76 -18.48
CA TYR A 175 4.95 -19.97 -18.09
C TYR A 175 4.80 -20.00 -16.57
N GLU A 176 3.55 -20.09 -16.11
CA GLU A 176 3.18 -20.16 -14.70
C GLU A 176 2.95 -21.61 -14.28
N LYS A 177 3.57 -22.03 -13.18
CA LYS A 177 3.44 -23.37 -12.60
C LYS A 177 3.10 -23.31 -11.11
N SER A 178 1.96 -23.88 -10.77
CA SER A 178 1.56 -24.22 -9.40
C SER A 178 0.81 -25.56 -9.39
N SER A 179 0.35 -25.98 -8.21
CA SER A 179 -0.49 -27.18 -8.07
C SER A 179 -1.84 -27.05 -8.79
N LEU A 180 -2.31 -25.82 -9.07
CA LEU A 180 -3.60 -25.53 -9.69
C LEU A 180 -3.48 -24.81 -11.04
N ILE A 181 -2.33 -24.20 -11.35
CA ILE A 181 -2.13 -23.34 -12.52
C ILE A 181 -0.97 -23.90 -13.33
N ASN A 182 -1.19 -24.14 -14.62
CA ASN A 182 -0.17 -24.56 -15.58
C ASN A 182 -0.51 -23.92 -16.93
N THR A 183 -0.03 -22.70 -17.17
CA THR A 183 -0.45 -21.91 -18.33
C THR A 183 0.64 -20.98 -18.82
N TRP A 184 0.64 -20.71 -20.12
CA TRP A 184 1.43 -19.63 -20.69
C TRP A 184 0.64 -18.33 -20.63
N ILE A 185 1.29 -17.26 -20.21
CA ILE A 185 0.77 -15.89 -20.22
C ILE A 185 1.69 -15.05 -21.10
N CYS A 186 1.14 -14.38 -22.10
CA CYS A 186 1.87 -13.55 -23.02
C CYS A 186 1.35 -12.11 -22.93
N PHE A 187 2.19 -11.19 -22.49
CA PHE A 187 1.92 -9.75 -22.49
C PHE A 187 2.41 -9.19 -23.82
N PHE A 188 1.52 -8.53 -24.56
CA PHE A 188 1.81 -7.93 -25.86
C PHE A 188 1.77 -6.42 -25.79
N TYR A 189 2.66 -5.80 -26.58
CA TYR A 189 2.73 -4.37 -26.77
C TYR A 189 3.09 -4.03 -28.22
N TYR A 190 2.39 -3.06 -28.79
CA TYR A 190 2.75 -2.42 -30.05
C TYR A 190 2.61 -0.91 -29.93
N ASN A 191 3.65 -0.19 -30.29
CA ASN A 191 3.66 1.27 -30.32
C ASN A 191 2.89 1.82 -31.53
N GLY A 192 1.56 1.75 -31.45
CA GLY A 192 0.62 2.25 -32.44
C GLY A 192 -0.78 1.65 -32.24
N ALA A 193 -1.77 2.19 -32.95
CA ALA A 193 -3.17 1.80 -32.74
C ALA A 193 -3.50 0.35 -33.16
N SER A 194 -2.72 -0.26 -34.07
CA SER A 194 -2.92 -1.62 -34.56
C SER A 194 -1.59 -2.29 -34.90
N PRO A 195 -1.39 -3.56 -34.52
CA PRO A 195 -0.15 -4.30 -34.78
C PRO A 195 -0.15 -4.98 -36.17
N GLY A 196 -1.24 -4.88 -36.94
CA GLY A 196 -1.39 -5.62 -38.20
C GLY A 196 -1.13 -7.12 -37.98
N SER A 197 -0.15 -7.68 -38.68
CA SER A 197 0.24 -9.10 -38.59
C SER A 197 1.47 -9.37 -37.71
N VAL A 198 1.98 -8.38 -36.98
CA VAL A 198 3.23 -8.48 -36.18
C VAL A 198 3.20 -9.66 -35.21
N PHE A 199 2.06 -9.93 -34.56
CA PHE A 199 1.90 -11.03 -33.60
C PHE A 199 1.21 -12.27 -34.17
N ARG A 200 1.18 -12.42 -35.50
CA ARG A 200 0.47 -13.54 -36.15
C ARG A 200 0.99 -14.92 -35.71
N ASN A 201 2.29 -15.02 -35.43
CA ASN A 201 2.92 -16.23 -34.90
C ASN A 201 2.36 -16.68 -33.53
N PHE A 202 1.81 -15.75 -32.74
CA PHE A 202 1.15 -16.05 -31.47
C PHE A 202 -0.37 -16.17 -31.64
N THR A 203 -1.02 -15.23 -32.33
CA THR A 203 -2.48 -15.25 -32.46
C THR A 203 -2.99 -16.48 -33.21
N SER A 204 -2.21 -17.01 -34.16
CA SER A 204 -2.56 -18.23 -34.92
C SER A 204 -2.47 -19.53 -34.10
N ILE A 205 -1.84 -19.51 -32.92
CA ILE A 205 -1.77 -20.67 -32.01
C ILE A 205 -3.15 -20.97 -31.39
N GLY A 206 -4.01 -19.94 -31.31
CA GLY A 206 -5.34 -20.03 -30.71
C GLY A 206 -5.29 -19.82 -29.19
N PRO A 207 -5.24 -18.56 -28.71
CA PRO A 207 -5.25 -18.27 -27.28
C PRO A 207 -6.59 -18.63 -26.63
N LEU A 208 -6.55 -19.04 -25.36
CA LEU A 208 -7.74 -19.32 -24.55
C LEU A 208 -8.44 -18.02 -24.15
N LEU A 209 -7.66 -17.03 -23.74
CA LEU A 209 -8.11 -15.68 -23.42
C LEU A 209 -7.28 -14.68 -24.22
N ASN A 210 -7.92 -13.61 -24.68
CA ASN A 210 -7.26 -12.50 -25.35
C ASN A 210 -7.88 -11.18 -24.91
N SER A 211 -7.13 -10.38 -24.16
CA SER A 211 -7.54 -9.04 -23.71
C SER A 211 -6.89 -7.92 -24.53
N ALA A 212 -6.17 -8.24 -25.60
CA ALA A 212 -5.42 -7.26 -26.37
C ALA A 212 -6.34 -6.29 -27.13
N LYS A 213 -6.13 -5.00 -26.91
CA LYS A 213 -6.93 -3.90 -27.46
C LYS A 213 -6.08 -2.66 -27.66
N THR A 214 -6.59 -1.72 -28.46
CA THR A 214 -6.06 -0.36 -28.52
C THR A 214 -6.44 0.37 -27.23
N GLN A 215 -5.46 0.98 -26.58
CA GLN A 215 -5.60 1.67 -25.30
C GLN A 215 -4.41 2.60 -25.06
N THR A 216 -4.45 3.37 -23.98
CA THR A 216 -3.30 4.19 -23.61
C THR A 216 -2.18 3.35 -23.00
N TYR A 217 -0.95 3.88 -22.97
CA TYR A 217 0.17 3.17 -22.34
C TYR A 217 -0.05 2.98 -20.84
N TYR A 218 -0.64 3.99 -20.17
CA TYR A 218 -1.00 3.90 -18.76
C TYR A 218 -1.99 2.76 -18.48
N SER A 219 -3.09 2.69 -19.26
CA SER A 219 -4.08 1.61 -19.10
C SER A 219 -3.49 0.23 -19.36
N LEU A 220 -2.56 0.09 -20.31
CA LEU A 220 -1.86 -1.16 -20.55
C LEU A 220 -1.03 -1.59 -19.34
N LEU A 221 -0.23 -0.68 -18.76
CA LEU A 221 0.57 -0.99 -17.57
C LEU A 221 -0.30 -1.38 -16.38
N GLN A 222 -1.41 -0.66 -16.16
CA GLN A 222 -2.36 -1.00 -15.11
C GLN A 222 -2.95 -2.41 -15.29
N GLY A 223 -3.23 -2.81 -16.52
CA GLY A 223 -3.71 -4.16 -16.84
C GLY A 223 -2.64 -5.24 -16.60
N ASN A 224 -1.36 -4.92 -16.78
CA ASN A 224 -0.25 -5.86 -16.57
C ASN A 224 -0.01 -6.17 -15.08
N ASP A 225 -0.40 -5.29 -14.16
CA ASP A 225 -0.20 -5.46 -12.71
C ASP A 225 -1.01 -6.62 -12.11
N ILE A 226 -1.87 -7.30 -12.88
CA ILE A 226 -2.53 -8.54 -12.46
C ILE A 226 -1.54 -9.63 -12.03
N GLY A 227 -0.29 -9.57 -12.51
CA GLY A 227 0.78 -10.48 -12.11
C GLY A 227 1.39 -10.22 -10.73
N VAL A 228 1.05 -9.11 -10.05
CA VAL A 228 1.66 -8.73 -8.77
C VAL A 228 0.82 -9.27 -7.60
N LEU A 229 1.35 -10.26 -6.87
CA LEU A 229 0.70 -10.82 -5.68
C LEU A 229 1.24 -10.17 -4.40
N HIS A 230 0.36 -9.58 -3.59
CA HIS A 230 0.74 -8.95 -2.33
C HIS A 230 0.71 -9.95 -1.17
N GLY A 231 1.61 -9.79 -0.20
CA GLY A 231 1.68 -10.65 1.00
C GLY A 231 2.38 -11.99 0.77
N PHE A 232 2.93 -12.22 -0.42
CA PHE A 232 3.77 -13.37 -0.74
C PHE A 232 5.24 -13.05 -0.51
N ARG A 233 6.03 -14.10 -0.29
CA ARG A 233 7.49 -14.06 -0.34
C ARG A 233 7.89 -14.28 -1.78
N TYR A 234 8.93 -13.59 -2.25
CA TYR A 234 9.41 -13.68 -3.62
C TYR A 234 10.90 -13.99 -3.66
N GLN A 235 11.31 -14.75 -4.67
CA GLN A 235 12.71 -14.94 -4.99
C GLN A 235 12.89 -14.99 -6.50
N ILE A 236 13.60 -14.01 -7.02
CA ILE A 236 13.89 -13.88 -8.44
C ILE A 236 15.36 -14.24 -8.70
N GLY A 237 15.61 -14.88 -9.83
CA GLY A 237 16.92 -15.10 -10.44
C GLY A 237 16.83 -14.99 -11.95
N THR A 238 17.98 -15.04 -12.62
CA THR A 238 18.03 -14.88 -14.08
C THR A 238 19.10 -15.76 -14.73
N GLU A 239 18.95 -16.06 -16.01
CA GLU A 239 20.06 -16.58 -16.82
C GLU A 239 19.87 -16.13 -18.27
N THR A 240 20.94 -16.07 -19.05
CA THR A 240 20.90 -15.57 -20.43
C THR A 240 21.39 -16.66 -21.36
N LEU A 241 20.71 -16.86 -22.50
CA LEU A 241 21.19 -17.71 -23.59
C LEU A 241 21.28 -16.92 -24.89
N PRO A 242 22.29 -17.17 -25.75
CA PRO A 242 22.18 -16.80 -27.15
C PRO A 242 21.00 -17.54 -27.78
N LEU A 243 20.33 -16.89 -28.73
CA LEU A 243 19.19 -17.47 -29.44
C LEU A 243 19.67 -18.66 -30.28
N PRO A 244 19.13 -19.89 -30.07
CA PRO A 244 19.48 -21.01 -30.93
C PRO A 244 18.91 -20.85 -32.35
N SER A 245 19.57 -21.50 -33.31
CA SER A 245 19.01 -21.67 -34.65
C SER A 245 17.69 -22.45 -34.61
N SER A 246 16.89 -22.35 -35.67
CA SER A 246 15.64 -23.11 -35.78
C SER A 246 15.86 -24.64 -35.70
N ALA A 247 17.00 -25.13 -36.20
CA ALA A 247 17.41 -26.53 -36.09
C ALA A 247 17.74 -26.97 -34.65
N ASN A 248 18.16 -26.02 -33.79
CA ASN A 248 18.60 -26.27 -32.42
C ASN A 248 17.59 -25.77 -31.37
N ILE A 249 16.33 -25.58 -31.75
CA ILE A 249 15.26 -25.09 -30.86
C ILE A 249 15.09 -25.91 -29.57
N ALA A 250 15.49 -27.20 -29.58
CA ALA A 250 15.49 -28.08 -28.41
C ALA A 250 16.27 -27.53 -27.20
N VAL A 251 17.21 -26.60 -27.41
CA VAL A 251 17.88 -25.86 -26.34
C VAL A 251 16.88 -25.09 -25.47
N LEU A 252 15.94 -24.35 -26.10
CA LEU A 252 14.93 -23.59 -25.36
C LEU A 252 13.92 -24.52 -24.66
N GLN A 253 13.59 -25.65 -25.29
CA GLN A 253 12.77 -26.69 -24.67
C GLN A 253 13.45 -27.26 -23.43
N THR A 254 14.77 -27.50 -23.48
CA THR A 254 15.55 -28.01 -22.34
C THR A 254 15.58 -27.01 -21.19
N ALA A 255 15.69 -25.71 -21.47
CA ALA A 255 15.59 -24.67 -20.44
C ALA A 255 14.21 -24.65 -19.76
N TYR A 256 13.12 -24.73 -20.55
CA TYR A 256 11.76 -24.87 -20.04
C TYR A 256 11.59 -26.14 -19.19
N ASP A 257 12.04 -27.30 -19.70
CA ASP A 257 11.88 -28.59 -19.02
C ASP A 257 12.68 -28.62 -17.70
N THR A 258 13.85 -27.98 -17.68
CA THR A 258 14.67 -27.80 -16.46
C THR A 258 13.87 -27.07 -15.39
N PHE A 259 13.31 -25.90 -15.72
CA PHE A 259 12.45 -25.15 -14.81
C PHE A 259 11.23 -25.98 -14.38
N PHE A 260 10.53 -26.59 -15.34
CA PHE A 260 9.29 -27.32 -15.08
C PHE A 260 9.53 -28.47 -14.11
N ASN A 261 10.54 -29.30 -14.37
CA ASN A 261 10.84 -30.49 -13.59
C ASN A 261 11.33 -30.14 -12.17
N ILE A 262 12.20 -29.15 -12.03
CA ILE A 262 12.70 -28.73 -10.70
C ILE A 262 11.55 -28.13 -9.89
N THR A 263 10.74 -27.27 -10.47
CA THR A 263 9.56 -26.70 -9.80
C THR A 263 8.57 -27.78 -9.36
N ASP A 264 8.42 -28.85 -10.13
CA ASP A 264 7.55 -29.98 -9.77
C ASP A 264 7.99 -30.66 -8.46
N THR A 265 9.30 -30.71 -8.19
CA THR A 265 9.83 -31.32 -6.95
C THR A 265 9.46 -30.56 -5.68
N ILE A 266 9.13 -29.28 -5.79
CA ILE A 266 8.77 -28.40 -4.67
C ILE A 266 7.31 -27.96 -4.71
N ILE A 267 6.48 -28.53 -5.59
CA ILE A 267 5.10 -28.09 -5.86
C ILE A 267 4.15 -28.21 -4.65
N SER A 268 4.53 -29.02 -3.65
CA SER A 268 3.81 -29.16 -2.38
C SER A 268 4.02 -27.99 -1.42
N THR A 269 4.93 -27.07 -1.73
CA THR A 269 5.15 -25.83 -0.97
C THR A 269 3.85 -25.01 -0.94
N PRO A 270 3.34 -24.59 0.23
CA PRO A 270 2.08 -23.87 0.34
C PRO A 270 2.03 -22.58 -0.49
N PHE A 271 1.04 -22.52 -1.37
CA PHE A 271 0.80 -21.40 -2.29
C PHE A 271 2.00 -21.07 -3.19
N LEU A 272 2.81 -22.07 -3.55
CA LEU A 272 3.90 -21.88 -4.50
C LEU A 272 3.37 -21.57 -5.90
N ILE A 273 3.90 -20.51 -6.51
CA ILE A 273 3.84 -20.25 -7.94
C ILE A 273 5.27 -20.06 -8.43
N GLY A 274 5.72 -20.94 -9.32
CA GLY A 274 6.96 -20.75 -10.06
C GLY A 274 6.67 -20.19 -11.45
N THR A 275 7.57 -19.33 -11.93
CA THR A 275 7.45 -18.65 -13.21
C THR A 275 8.78 -18.69 -13.96
N ILE A 276 8.71 -18.96 -15.26
CA ILE A 276 9.84 -18.74 -16.20
C ILE A 276 9.38 -17.79 -17.30
N ALA A 277 10.02 -16.63 -17.41
CA ALA A 277 9.81 -15.70 -18.52
C ALA A 277 10.89 -15.87 -19.59
N PHE A 278 10.48 -15.83 -20.85
CA PHE A 278 11.34 -15.75 -22.02
C PHE A 278 11.29 -14.30 -22.50
N GLN A 279 12.35 -13.54 -22.23
CA GLN A 279 12.45 -12.13 -22.58
C GLN A 279 13.30 -11.98 -23.86
N PRO A 280 12.70 -11.66 -25.03
CA PRO A 280 13.43 -11.49 -26.27
C PRO A 280 14.37 -10.29 -26.23
N ILE A 281 15.65 -10.52 -26.51
CA ILE A 281 16.66 -9.48 -26.66
C ILE A 281 17.24 -9.61 -28.08
N PRO A 282 16.56 -9.06 -29.10
CA PRO A 282 17.09 -9.08 -30.45
C PRO A 282 18.35 -8.19 -30.53
N LYS A 283 19.26 -8.53 -31.43
CA LYS A 283 20.51 -7.78 -31.68
C LYS A 283 20.28 -6.30 -31.95
N MET A 284 19.12 -5.95 -32.50
CA MET A 284 18.74 -4.55 -32.72
C MET A 284 18.66 -3.76 -31.41
N LEU A 285 18.19 -4.35 -30.31
CA LEU A 285 18.20 -3.70 -29.00
C LEU A 285 19.64 -3.36 -28.59
N ALA A 286 20.56 -4.31 -28.71
CA ALA A 286 21.98 -4.11 -28.42
C ALA A 286 22.63 -3.06 -29.35
N GLN A 287 22.25 -3.03 -30.63
CA GLN A 287 22.68 -2.00 -31.59
C GLN A 287 22.20 -0.60 -31.18
N LYS A 288 20.93 -0.45 -30.76
CA LYS A 288 20.38 0.83 -30.28
C LYS A 288 21.04 1.28 -28.98
N ALA A 289 21.31 0.34 -28.07
CA ALA A 289 22.01 0.60 -26.83
C ALA A 289 23.44 1.11 -27.09
N LEU A 290 24.18 0.43 -27.98
CA LEU A 290 25.52 0.85 -28.40
C LEU A 290 25.50 2.23 -29.08
N ALA A 291 24.58 2.46 -30.00
CA ALA A 291 24.41 3.75 -30.68
C ALA A 291 24.06 4.91 -29.72
N SER A 292 23.52 4.58 -28.54
CA SER A 292 23.15 5.53 -27.48
C SER A 292 24.24 5.70 -26.41
N GLY A 293 25.49 5.30 -26.71
CA GLY A 293 26.65 5.45 -25.82
C GLY A 293 27.01 4.21 -25.01
N GLY A 294 26.32 3.08 -25.24
CA GLY A 294 26.60 1.80 -24.57
C GLY A 294 26.17 1.74 -23.11
N ASP A 295 26.47 0.60 -22.48
CA ASP A 295 26.10 0.26 -21.10
C ASP A 295 26.95 -0.90 -20.57
N SER A 296 26.84 -1.20 -19.28
CA SER A 296 27.66 -2.21 -18.61
C SER A 296 27.39 -3.64 -19.07
N LEU A 297 26.15 -3.98 -19.47
CA LEU A 297 25.81 -5.32 -19.96
C LEU A 297 26.52 -5.60 -21.28
N SER A 298 26.56 -4.59 -22.17
CA SER A 298 27.34 -4.63 -23.43
C SER A 298 27.08 -5.92 -24.22
N PHE A 299 25.79 -6.26 -24.41
CA PHE A 299 25.37 -7.36 -25.28
C PHE A 299 25.96 -7.20 -26.68
N ASP A 300 26.38 -8.31 -27.30
CA ASP A 300 26.96 -8.27 -28.65
C ASP A 300 25.90 -7.81 -29.67
N PRO A 301 26.13 -6.71 -30.40
CA PRO A 301 25.18 -6.18 -31.38
C PRO A 301 25.01 -7.06 -32.62
N THR A 302 25.71 -8.19 -32.72
CA THR A 302 25.61 -9.14 -33.83
C THR A 302 24.80 -10.40 -33.49
N HIS A 303 24.42 -10.59 -32.22
CA HIS A 303 23.73 -11.79 -31.75
C HIS A 303 22.37 -11.47 -31.13
N ASP A 304 21.41 -12.38 -31.32
CA ASP A 304 20.12 -12.37 -30.65
C ASP A 304 20.20 -13.21 -29.37
N TYR A 305 19.45 -12.85 -28.33
CA TYR A 305 19.48 -13.50 -27.02
C TYR A 305 18.06 -13.69 -26.46
N ILE A 306 17.95 -14.62 -25.51
CA ILE A 306 16.83 -14.71 -24.58
C ILE A 306 17.38 -14.52 -23.17
N ILE A 307 16.83 -13.55 -22.44
CA ILE A 307 16.99 -13.47 -20.99
C ILE A 307 15.85 -14.28 -20.37
N PHE A 308 16.21 -15.16 -19.46
CA PHE A 308 15.28 -15.89 -18.62
C PHE A 308 15.13 -15.15 -17.30
N GLU A 309 13.90 -14.79 -16.97
CA GLU A 309 13.51 -14.34 -15.63
C GLU A 309 12.89 -15.54 -14.92
N LEU A 310 13.36 -15.84 -13.72
CA LEU A 310 12.98 -17.01 -12.95
C LEU A 310 12.45 -16.51 -11.61
N ASP A 311 11.15 -16.64 -11.39
CA ASP A 311 10.50 -16.15 -10.17
C ASP A 311 9.82 -17.31 -9.43
N TYR A 312 9.88 -17.26 -8.11
CA TYR A 312 9.05 -18.06 -7.24
C TYR A 312 8.38 -17.16 -6.22
N SER A 313 7.06 -17.31 -6.10
CA SER A 313 6.29 -16.76 -5.00
C SER A 313 5.72 -17.86 -4.12
N TRP A 314 5.75 -17.67 -2.80
CA TRP A 314 5.22 -18.65 -1.84
C TRP A 314 4.81 -18.00 -0.52
N THR A 315 4.25 -18.80 0.39
CA THR A 315 3.91 -18.38 1.76
C THR A 315 4.68 -19.19 2.80
N GLY A 316 4.94 -18.56 3.95
CA GLY A 316 5.59 -19.21 5.10
C GLY A 316 7.12 -19.26 4.99
N ALA A 317 7.80 -18.66 5.97
CA ALA A 317 9.26 -18.57 6.00
C ALA A 317 9.97 -19.94 6.14
N ALA A 318 9.26 -20.97 6.60
CA ALA A 318 9.82 -22.33 6.75
C ALA A 318 10.26 -22.97 5.43
N PHE A 319 9.78 -22.46 4.29
CA PHE A 319 10.07 -23.00 2.96
C PHE A 319 11.14 -22.21 2.19
N ASP A 320 11.68 -21.12 2.77
CA ASP A 320 12.60 -20.22 2.09
C ASP A 320 13.81 -20.96 1.51
N THR A 321 14.48 -21.80 2.31
CA THR A 321 15.63 -22.59 1.87
C THR A 321 15.27 -23.54 0.73
N THR A 322 14.10 -24.20 0.80
CA THR A 322 13.63 -25.13 -0.24
C THR A 322 13.47 -24.41 -1.57
N VAL A 323 12.81 -23.24 -1.56
CA VAL A 323 12.57 -22.45 -2.78
C VAL A 323 13.87 -21.84 -3.31
N GLN A 324 14.72 -21.29 -2.45
CA GLN A 324 16.02 -20.75 -2.85
C GLN A 324 16.93 -21.80 -3.49
N ASN A 325 16.91 -23.04 -2.97
CA ASN A 325 17.66 -24.15 -3.55
C ASN A 325 17.10 -24.54 -4.92
N ALA A 326 15.77 -24.60 -5.08
CA ALA A 326 15.14 -24.88 -6.37
C ALA A 326 15.51 -23.81 -7.41
N LEU A 327 15.40 -22.51 -7.07
CA LEU A 327 15.82 -21.43 -7.97
C LEU A 327 17.30 -21.58 -8.38
N THR A 328 18.17 -21.90 -7.42
CA THR A 328 19.59 -22.15 -7.66
C THR A 328 19.82 -23.27 -8.67
N GLN A 329 19.08 -24.37 -8.52
CA GLN A 329 19.14 -25.49 -9.46
C GLN A 329 18.63 -25.09 -10.85
N VAL A 330 17.57 -24.29 -10.94
CA VAL A 330 17.00 -23.86 -12.24
C VAL A 330 17.99 -23.01 -13.02
N TYR A 331 18.49 -21.89 -12.47
CA TYR A 331 19.42 -21.05 -13.24
C TYR A 331 20.73 -21.78 -13.53
N THR A 332 21.20 -22.65 -12.63
CA THR A 332 22.40 -23.47 -12.87
C THR A 332 22.15 -24.49 -13.99
N GLY A 333 20.97 -25.09 -14.05
CA GLY A 333 20.59 -26.03 -15.11
C GLY A 333 20.48 -25.35 -16.48
N ILE A 334 19.92 -24.14 -16.53
CA ILE A 334 19.88 -23.33 -17.77
C ILE A 334 21.32 -22.95 -18.19
N ARG A 335 22.18 -22.58 -17.24
CA ARG A 335 23.60 -22.33 -17.53
C ARG A 335 24.31 -23.58 -18.06
N ASN A 336 24.03 -24.76 -17.51
CA ASN A 336 24.58 -26.02 -18.00
C ASN A 336 24.06 -26.37 -19.41
N THR A 337 22.83 -25.97 -19.73
CA THR A 337 22.28 -26.07 -21.09
C THR A 337 23.11 -25.25 -22.08
N TYR A 338 23.50 -24.01 -21.73
CA TYR A 338 24.43 -23.21 -22.54
C TYR A 338 25.76 -23.92 -22.76
N LEU A 339 26.42 -24.34 -21.67
CA LEU A 339 27.75 -24.95 -21.72
C LEU A 339 27.74 -26.23 -22.56
N SER A 340 26.72 -27.07 -22.39
CA SER A 340 26.54 -28.28 -23.18
C SER A 340 26.28 -27.96 -24.65
N GLY A 341 25.48 -26.92 -24.94
CA GLY A 341 25.20 -26.49 -26.30
C GLY A 341 26.44 -25.95 -27.03
N VAL A 342 27.32 -25.21 -26.33
CA VAL A 342 28.61 -24.77 -26.87
C VAL A 342 29.50 -25.97 -27.20
N ASN A 343 29.62 -26.93 -26.27
CA ASN A 343 30.43 -28.14 -26.49
C ASN A 343 29.89 -29.00 -27.64
N ALA A 344 28.57 -29.03 -27.84
CA ALA A 344 27.90 -29.75 -28.92
C ALA A 344 27.86 -28.97 -30.25
N GLY A 345 28.31 -27.71 -30.28
CA GLY A 345 28.23 -26.84 -31.46
C GLY A 345 26.80 -26.38 -31.81
N THR A 346 25.84 -26.53 -30.91
CA THR A 346 24.45 -26.10 -31.11
C THR A 346 24.20 -24.65 -30.72
N LEU A 347 25.09 -24.07 -29.91
CA LEU A 347 25.11 -22.66 -29.51
C LEU A 347 26.50 -22.04 -29.76
N PRO A 348 26.57 -20.73 -30.05
CA PRO A 348 27.85 -20.04 -30.20
C PRO A 348 28.58 -19.91 -28.86
N SER A 349 29.90 -20.04 -28.89
CA SER A 349 30.76 -19.68 -27.76
C SER A 349 30.94 -18.16 -27.73
N LEU A 350 30.28 -17.50 -26.78
CA LEU A 350 30.36 -16.05 -26.63
C LEU A 350 31.34 -15.64 -25.53
N THR A 351 32.05 -14.54 -25.76
CA THR A 351 33.06 -13.99 -24.85
C THR A 351 32.47 -13.43 -23.56
N SER A 352 31.20 -13.01 -23.60
CA SER A 352 30.43 -12.63 -22.42
C SER A 352 28.96 -13.00 -22.61
N LEU A 353 28.32 -13.35 -21.50
CA LEU A 353 26.90 -13.65 -21.41
C LEU A 353 26.42 -13.03 -20.10
N PRO A 354 26.10 -11.72 -20.09
CA PRO A 354 25.79 -11.00 -18.86
C PRO A 354 24.47 -11.50 -18.25
N LEU A 355 24.38 -11.41 -16.93
CA LEU A 355 23.11 -11.55 -16.21
C LEU A 355 22.35 -10.23 -16.25
N PHE A 356 21.03 -10.26 -16.24
CA PHE A 356 20.24 -9.04 -16.16
C PHE A 356 20.13 -8.56 -14.70
N ALA A 357 20.73 -7.41 -14.39
CA ALA A 357 20.90 -6.96 -13.01
C ALA A 357 19.61 -6.86 -12.20
N ASN A 358 18.52 -6.38 -12.81
CA ASN A 358 17.24 -6.18 -12.13
C ASN A 358 16.56 -7.49 -11.71
N ASP A 359 16.90 -8.61 -12.34
CA ASP A 359 16.36 -9.94 -12.04
C ASP A 359 17.42 -10.85 -11.39
N ALA A 360 18.62 -10.32 -11.13
CA ALA A 360 19.72 -11.12 -10.60
C ALA A 360 19.49 -11.45 -9.12
N TYR A 361 19.58 -12.74 -8.79
CA TYR A 361 19.55 -13.17 -7.41
C TYR A 361 20.83 -12.71 -6.69
N LEU A 362 20.73 -12.36 -5.41
CA LEU A 362 21.86 -11.97 -4.55
C LEU A 362 23.05 -12.96 -4.61
N LYS A 363 22.79 -14.26 -4.79
CA LYS A 363 23.85 -15.29 -4.89
C LYS A 363 24.49 -15.40 -6.28
N GLN A 364 23.98 -14.70 -7.29
CA GLN A 364 24.54 -14.71 -8.63
C GLN A 364 25.61 -13.62 -8.78
N ASP A 365 26.78 -14.01 -9.28
CA ASP A 365 27.88 -13.09 -9.53
C ASP A 365 27.64 -12.24 -10.79
N TYR A 366 26.84 -11.18 -10.64
CA TYR A 366 26.52 -10.25 -11.72
C TYR A 366 27.77 -9.60 -12.33
N PHE A 367 28.63 -8.98 -11.51
CA PHE A 367 29.83 -8.29 -12.00
C PHE A 367 30.84 -9.25 -12.65
N GLY A 368 30.94 -10.48 -12.16
CA GLY A 368 31.73 -11.55 -12.77
C GLY A 368 31.18 -12.08 -14.09
N ARG A 369 29.93 -11.78 -14.42
CA ARG A 369 29.30 -12.12 -15.71
C ARG A 369 29.35 -10.99 -16.74
N LEU A 370 29.64 -9.76 -16.32
CA LEU A 370 29.87 -8.64 -17.23
C LEU A 370 31.11 -8.85 -18.12
N PRO A 371 31.15 -8.27 -19.33
CA PRO A 371 32.35 -8.21 -20.15
C PRO A 371 33.55 -7.65 -19.38
N VAL A 372 34.75 -8.13 -19.70
CA VAL A 372 35.99 -7.75 -18.99
C VAL A 372 36.19 -6.23 -18.98
N ALA A 373 35.91 -5.56 -20.10
CA ALA A 373 36.02 -4.10 -20.20
C ALA A 373 35.06 -3.39 -19.22
N SER A 374 33.77 -3.75 -19.21
CA SER A 374 32.76 -3.19 -18.31
C SER A 374 33.10 -3.45 -16.84
N ARG A 375 33.57 -4.66 -16.52
CA ARG A 375 34.01 -5.01 -15.16
C ARG A 375 35.21 -4.20 -14.71
N ASN A 376 36.19 -4.00 -15.58
CA ASN A 376 37.37 -3.21 -15.26
C ASN A 376 37.00 -1.74 -15.10
N ALA A 377 36.09 -1.20 -15.92
CA ALA A 377 35.58 0.15 -15.77
C ALA A 377 34.85 0.34 -14.43
N ALA A 378 33.98 -0.61 -14.04
CA ALA A 378 33.31 -0.60 -12.74
C ALA A 378 34.31 -0.63 -11.58
N LYS A 379 35.31 -1.51 -11.61
CA LYS A 379 36.38 -1.55 -10.60
C LYS A 379 37.17 -0.25 -10.54
N LEU A 380 37.56 0.30 -11.68
CA LEU A 380 38.31 1.56 -11.75
C LEU A 380 37.49 2.70 -11.14
N ALA A 381 36.20 2.81 -11.45
CA ALA A 381 35.32 3.80 -10.85
C ALA A 381 35.28 3.66 -9.31
N GLN A 382 35.22 2.44 -8.77
CA GLN A 382 35.24 2.21 -7.31
C GLN A 382 36.55 2.64 -6.63
N THR A 383 37.69 2.73 -7.35
CA THR A 383 38.97 3.16 -6.76
C THR A 383 39.06 4.67 -6.50
N LYS A 384 38.11 5.47 -6.99
CA LYS A 384 38.14 6.92 -6.79
C LYS A 384 37.91 7.26 -5.31
N PRO A 385 38.73 8.14 -4.69
CA PRO A 385 38.62 8.46 -3.26
C PRO A 385 37.23 8.89 -2.78
N GLN A 386 36.49 9.63 -3.63
CA GLN A 386 35.13 10.10 -3.36
C GLN A 386 34.08 8.96 -3.32
N LEU A 387 34.46 7.78 -3.83
CA LEU A 387 33.64 6.56 -3.91
C LEU A 387 34.16 5.45 -2.98
N LEU A 388 35.29 5.66 -2.28
CA LEU A 388 35.96 4.65 -1.45
C LEU A 388 35.26 4.34 -0.12
N ALA A 389 34.27 5.15 0.31
CA ALA A 389 33.38 4.68 1.36
C ALA A 389 32.41 3.69 0.71
N GLN A 390 32.79 2.40 0.69
CA GLN A 390 31.89 1.34 0.30
C GLN A 390 30.57 1.56 1.03
N PHE A 391 29.47 1.64 0.27
CA PHE A 391 28.14 1.39 0.79
C PHE A 391 28.07 -0.10 1.16
N GLU A 392 28.78 -0.51 2.22
CA GLU A 392 28.59 -1.81 2.84
C GLU A 392 27.18 -1.79 3.41
N LEU A 393 26.29 -2.49 2.71
CA LEU A 393 24.91 -2.73 3.12
C LEU A 393 24.82 -3.19 4.59
N GLU A 394 25.84 -3.85 5.13
CA GLU A 394 25.88 -4.28 6.55
C GLU A 394 25.93 -3.14 7.57
N LYS A 395 26.54 -1.99 7.24
CA LYS A 395 26.55 -0.81 8.14
C LYS A 395 25.25 -0.01 8.05
N PHE A 396 24.57 -0.06 6.91
CA PHE A 396 23.22 0.46 6.74
C PHE A 396 22.13 -0.51 7.23
N ASP A 397 22.45 -1.79 7.42
CA ASP A 397 21.54 -2.74 8.06
C ASP A 397 21.29 -2.32 9.52
N ILE A 398 22.19 -1.53 10.14
CA ILE A 398 21.96 -0.85 11.42
C ILE A 398 21.03 0.37 11.26
N ILE A 399 21.01 1.06 10.11
CA ILE A 399 20.12 2.22 9.87
C ILE A 399 18.70 1.74 9.50
N CYS A 400 18.57 0.70 8.66
CA CYS A 400 17.29 0.02 8.45
C CYS A 400 16.83 -0.72 9.71
N LYS A 401 17.75 -1.30 10.51
CA LYS A 401 17.41 -1.80 11.85
C LYS A 401 17.15 -0.70 12.87
N CYS A 402 17.64 0.52 12.73
CA CYS A 402 17.29 1.60 13.67
C CYS A 402 15.86 2.11 13.43
N ASP A 403 15.39 2.12 12.19
CA ASP A 403 13.98 2.37 11.89
C ASP A 403 13.08 1.14 12.14
N LEU A 404 13.61 -0.09 12.03
CA LEU A 404 12.90 -1.32 12.44
C LEU A 404 12.96 -1.60 13.96
N CYS A 405 13.93 -1.08 14.70
CA CYS A 405 14.02 -1.16 16.17
C CYS A 405 13.13 -0.11 16.85
N LEU A 406 12.52 0.81 16.09
CA LEU A 406 11.36 1.59 16.54
C LEU A 406 10.04 0.86 16.25
N ALA A 407 10.09 -0.34 15.68
CA ALA A 407 8.93 -1.14 15.27
C ALA A 407 8.90 -2.56 15.87
N ASP A 408 9.75 -2.89 16.86
CA ASP A 408 9.74 -4.19 17.54
C ASP A 408 9.69 -4.02 19.07
N ASP A 409 8.48 -3.87 19.61
CA ASP A 409 8.19 -3.86 21.06
C ASP A 409 8.12 -5.28 21.67
N SER A 410 8.74 -6.30 21.04
CA SER A 410 8.73 -7.67 21.57
C SER A 410 9.75 -7.92 22.70
N TYR A 411 10.63 -6.97 23.01
CA TYR A 411 11.46 -6.98 24.21
C TYR A 411 11.01 -5.86 25.15
N GLY A 412 10.15 -6.19 26.12
CA GLY A 412 9.56 -5.26 27.09
C GLY A 412 10.56 -4.55 28.01
N ILE A 413 11.32 -3.60 27.47
CA ILE A 413 12.16 -2.66 28.22
C ILE A 413 11.49 -1.29 28.15
N SER A 414 10.94 -0.85 29.28
CA SER A 414 10.25 0.43 29.37
C SER A 414 11.17 1.61 29.00
N ASN A 415 10.64 2.55 28.20
CA ASN A 415 11.32 3.77 27.75
C ASN A 415 11.85 4.68 28.88
N ARG A 416 11.49 4.41 30.15
CA ARG A 416 12.01 5.11 31.34
C ARG A 416 13.37 4.56 31.79
N GLN A 417 13.61 3.25 31.68
CA GLN A 417 14.86 2.61 32.12
C GLN A 417 16.03 2.87 31.15
N VAL A 418 15.76 3.02 29.85
CA VAL A 418 16.79 3.37 28.85
C VAL A 418 17.19 4.84 28.95
N ARG A 419 16.23 5.75 29.17
CA ARG A 419 16.52 7.18 29.39
C ARG A 419 17.23 7.45 30.72
N GLU A 420 16.85 6.78 31.81
CA GLU A 420 17.52 6.94 33.11
C GLU A 420 18.91 6.25 33.12
N GLY A 421 19.10 5.13 32.40
CA GLY A 421 20.38 4.44 32.28
C GLY A 421 21.48 5.23 31.53
N ILE A 422 21.10 6.09 30.58
CA ILE A 422 22.03 6.94 29.83
C ILE A 422 22.34 8.25 30.59
N LEU A 423 21.38 8.79 31.34
CA LEU A 423 21.57 10.01 32.13
C LEU A 423 22.31 9.77 33.46
N LEU A 424 22.29 8.56 34.02
CA LEU A 424 22.99 8.22 35.28
C LEU A 424 24.48 7.85 35.12
N ARG A 425 25.06 7.91 33.91
CA ARG A 425 26.48 7.57 33.68
C ARG A 425 27.41 8.73 33.30
N VAL A 426 27.00 9.98 33.52
CA VAL A 426 27.84 11.18 33.26
C VAL A 426 28.07 12.07 34.50
N LYS A 427 27.81 11.60 35.73
CA LYS A 427 28.17 12.35 36.95
C LYS A 427 29.00 11.54 37.95
N ASN A 428 30.29 11.36 37.65
CA ASN A 428 31.37 11.76 38.56
C ASN A 428 32.76 11.54 37.94
N LYS A 429 33.57 12.59 38.06
CA LYS A 429 34.80 12.89 37.32
C LYS A 429 36.07 12.24 37.91
N LYS A 430 37.14 12.37 37.10
CA LYS A 430 38.56 12.53 37.46
C LYS A 430 39.38 11.26 37.69
N LYS A 431 39.92 10.72 36.59
CA LYS A 431 41.33 10.26 36.49
C LYS A 431 41.83 9.97 35.06
N MET A 432 40.95 10.02 34.05
CA MET A 432 41.27 9.76 32.64
C MET A 432 41.63 11.00 31.79
N VAL A 433 41.95 12.14 32.43
CA VAL A 433 42.28 13.40 31.71
C VAL A 433 43.76 13.49 31.31
N LYS A 434 44.66 12.65 31.86
CA LYS A 434 46.10 12.79 31.61
C LYS A 434 46.67 11.97 30.46
N SER A 435 45.92 11.05 29.85
CA SER A 435 46.40 10.22 28.73
C SER A 435 45.93 10.68 27.35
N VAL A 436 44.94 11.57 27.28
CA VAL A 436 44.38 12.10 26.03
C VAL A 436 45.27 13.22 25.44
N ASP A 437 45.93 14.01 26.29
CA ASP A 437 46.86 15.06 25.85
C ASP A 437 48.03 14.52 25.00
N ALA A 438 48.42 13.25 25.19
CA ALA A 438 49.51 12.64 24.44
C ALA A 438 49.10 12.14 23.03
N ALA A 439 47.80 11.93 22.78
CA ALA A 439 47.30 11.56 21.45
C ALA A 439 47.04 12.78 20.57
N VAL A 440 46.71 13.93 21.17
CA VAL A 440 46.59 15.24 20.49
C VAL A 440 47.92 15.70 19.89
N ILE A 441 49.06 15.26 20.44
CA ILE A 441 50.39 15.53 19.87
C ILE A 441 50.64 14.80 18.53
N ARG A 442 49.78 13.83 18.13
CA ARG A 442 49.97 13.00 16.93
C ARG A 442 49.02 13.26 15.76
N GLY A 443 48.10 14.24 15.84
CA GLY A 443 47.52 14.90 14.66
C GLY A 443 46.59 14.08 13.74
N GLU A 444 45.94 13.00 14.20
CA GLU A 444 45.07 12.14 13.40
C GLU A 444 43.60 12.20 13.91
N LEU A 445 42.81 13.13 13.33
CA LEU A 445 41.33 13.39 13.30
C LEU A 445 40.30 12.59 14.16
N ASP A 446 39.19 13.26 14.57
CA ASP A 446 38.11 12.69 15.41
C ASP A 446 36.65 13.16 15.08
N ALA A 447 35.67 12.33 15.50
CA ALA A 447 34.26 12.15 15.11
C ALA A 447 33.24 13.30 15.32
N VAL A 448 33.70 14.52 15.57
CA VAL A 448 32.83 15.69 15.73
C VAL A 448 32.35 16.24 14.37
N GLU A 449 33.13 16.06 13.30
CA GLU A 449 32.78 16.54 11.96
C GLU A 449 31.65 15.73 11.29
N ALA A 450 31.58 14.42 11.54
CA ALA A 450 30.53 13.56 10.97
C ALA A 450 29.11 13.89 11.48
N SER A 451 29.00 14.30 12.75
CA SER A 451 27.71 14.67 13.35
C SER A 451 27.23 16.07 12.91
N ALA A 452 28.15 16.96 12.54
CA ALA A 452 27.81 18.29 12.02
C ALA A 452 27.33 18.25 10.56
N MET A 453 27.86 17.33 9.74
CA MET A 453 27.46 17.16 8.33
C MET A 453 26.04 16.60 8.16
N LEU A 454 25.63 15.69 9.04
CA LEU A 454 24.27 15.11 9.06
C LEU A 454 23.19 16.15 9.37
N LEU A 455 23.47 17.07 10.31
CA LEU A 455 22.57 18.16 10.66
C LEU A 455 22.48 19.22 9.55
N ALA A 456 23.58 19.49 8.84
CA ALA A 456 23.59 20.45 7.72
C ALA A 456 22.78 19.96 6.50
N ALA A 457 22.83 18.66 6.17
CA ALA A 457 22.12 18.08 5.04
C ALA A 457 20.59 17.99 5.25
N ILE A 458 20.17 17.69 6.49
CA ILE A 458 18.75 17.66 6.89
C ILE A 458 18.17 19.09 6.88
N GLU A 459 18.92 20.06 7.37
CA GLU A 459 18.45 21.45 7.44
C GLU A 459 18.42 22.14 6.06
N TYR A 460 19.31 21.75 5.13
CA TYR A 460 19.30 22.24 3.75
C TYR A 460 18.13 21.67 2.93
N SER A 461 17.80 20.38 3.10
CA SER A 461 16.65 19.76 2.41
C SER A 461 15.32 20.43 2.82
N LYS A 462 15.21 20.85 4.08
CA LYS A 462 14.07 21.65 4.57
C LYS A 462 14.04 23.06 3.98
N ARG A 463 15.21 23.71 3.80
CA ARG A 463 15.33 25.07 3.21
C ARG A 463 15.13 25.09 1.69
N ALA A 464 15.52 24.03 0.98
CA ALA A 464 15.29 23.89 -0.46
C ALA A 464 13.79 23.73 -0.78
N CYS A 465 13.02 23.04 0.07
CA CYS A 465 11.56 22.98 -0.04
C CYS A 465 10.86 24.29 0.34
N ALA A 466 11.39 25.04 1.31
CA ALA A 466 10.80 26.32 1.74
C ALA A 466 11.08 27.49 0.77
N SER A 467 12.20 27.46 0.06
CA SER A 467 12.58 28.53 -0.90
C SER A 467 11.86 28.47 -2.24
N ALA A 468 11.12 27.39 -2.53
CA ALA A 468 10.27 27.26 -3.72
C ALA A 468 8.90 27.94 -3.55
N GLY A 469 8.56 28.45 -2.36
CA GLY A 469 7.29 29.14 -2.15
C GLY A 469 7.23 29.88 -0.83
N ALA A 470 7.73 31.11 -0.79
CA ALA A 470 7.16 32.22 -0.01
C ALA A 470 8.08 33.45 -0.08
N ASN A 471 7.59 34.51 -0.72
CA ASN A 471 7.86 35.88 -0.25
C ASN A 471 6.80 36.20 0.81
N GLY A 472 7.23 36.59 2.02
CA GLY A 472 6.39 37.40 2.92
C GLY A 472 6.31 37.01 4.41
N THR A 473 7.18 37.65 5.21
CA THR A 473 6.96 38.24 6.57
C THR A 473 6.83 37.39 7.85
N GLU A 474 7.42 37.98 8.91
CA GLU A 474 7.85 37.50 10.24
C GLU A 474 6.72 37.27 11.28
N ILE A 475 7.04 36.60 12.42
CA ILE A 475 7.10 37.18 13.80
C ILE A 475 7.37 36.11 14.90
N ALA A 476 8.44 36.37 15.67
CA ALA A 476 8.75 36.24 17.12
C ALA A 476 8.55 34.98 18.01
N SER A 477 9.56 34.86 18.89
CA SER A 477 9.98 33.93 19.97
C SER A 477 9.18 33.90 21.28
N PHE A 478 9.37 32.87 22.15
CA PHE A 478 9.66 33.01 23.61
C PHE A 478 10.13 31.69 24.29
N HIS A 479 10.88 31.82 25.40
CA HIS A 479 11.70 30.83 26.15
C HIS A 479 11.03 30.32 27.48
N PRO A 480 11.63 29.31 28.19
CA PRO A 480 10.99 28.38 29.14
C PRO A 480 11.32 28.61 30.64
N ASN A 481 10.75 27.80 31.54
CA ASN A 481 11.15 27.46 32.93
C ASN A 481 10.24 26.29 33.43
N GLU A 482 10.51 25.40 34.40
CA GLU A 482 11.64 24.82 35.16
C GLU A 482 11.04 23.76 36.15
N PHE A 483 11.71 22.62 36.39
CA PHE A 483 11.77 21.73 37.61
C PHE A 483 10.48 21.21 38.34
N THR A 484 10.39 20.08 39.08
CA THR A 484 11.33 19.14 39.76
C THR A 484 10.61 17.81 40.15
N LEU A 485 11.37 16.74 40.43
CA LEU A 485 10.97 15.40 40.90
C LEU A 485 10.96 15.24 42.44
N SER A 486 10.14 14.32 42.99
CA SER A 486 10.43 13.57 44.23
C SER A 486 9.69 12.21 44.31
N GLN A 487 10.40 11.19 44.81
CA GLN A 487 10.04 9.75 44.92
C GLN A 487 9.36 9.36 46.28
N PRO A 488 9.41 8.09 46.77
CA PRO A 488 8.56 6.90 46.48
C PRO A 488 7.99 6.29 47.80
N PHE A 489 7.51 5.02 47.83
CA PHE A 489 7.48 4.01 48.95
C PHE A 489 6.28 3.05 48.74
N THR A 490 6.42 1.76 48.38
CA THR A 490 6.74 0.47 49.09
C THR A 490 5.54 -0.45 49.34
N ASN A 491 5.77 -1.75 49.06
CA ASN A 491 4.94 -2.93 49.28
C ASN A 491 4.70 -3.30 50.77
N THR A 492 3.58 -3.98 51.04
CA THR A 492 3.42 -5.16 51.96
C THR A 492 2.01 -5.75 51.78
N SER A 493 1.83 -6.97 51.25
CA SER A 493 1.57 -8.27 51.92
C SER A 493 0.37 -8.35 52.88
N THR A 494 -0.59 -9.27 52.66
CA THR A 494 -0.76 -10.56 53.40
C THR A 494 -2.10 -11.24 53.06
N ALA A 495 -2.08 -12.57 53.07
CA ALA A 495 -3.18 -13.51 52.81
C ALA A 495 -4.06 -13.78 54.06
N THR A 496 -5.24 -14.38 53.87
CA THR A 496 -5.74 -15.52 54.69
C THR A 496 -6.93 -16.23 54.02
N GLU A 497 -6.94 -17.56 54.16
CA GLU A 497 -7.93 -18.55 53.71
C GLU A 497 -9.17 -18.63 54.62
N GLY A 498 -10.23 -19.27 54.11
CA GLY A 498 -11.38 -19.74 54.88
C GLY A 498 -12.20 -20.75 54.07
N ASP A 499 -12.12 -22.01 54.50
CA ASP A 499 -12.77 -23.22 53.97
C ASP A 499 -14.17 -23.41 54.61
N ASP A 500 -15.11 -24.04 53.89
CA ASP A 500 -16.19 -24.88 54.46
C ASP A 500 -17.06 -25.48 53.35
N GLY A 501 -17.16 -26.82 53.36
CA GLY A 501 -17.80 -27.63 52.31
C GLY A 501 -19.22 -28.12 52.60
N ALA A 502 -19.95 -28.46 51.53
CA ALA A 502 -21.03 -29.46 51.55
C ALA A 502 -21.22 -30.08 50.15
N SER A 503 -21.15 -31.42 50.08
CA SER A 503 -21.20 -32.22 48.85
C SER A 503 -22.61 -32.66 48.47
N THR A 504 -22.98 -32.60 47.19
CA THR A 504 -23.87 -33.60 46.55
C THR A 504 -23.46 -33.89 45.10
N HIS A 505 -23.35 -35.17 44.76
CA HIS A 505 -22.83 -35.70 43.49
C HIS A 505 -23.81 -35.55 42.31
N LYS A 506 -23.39 -34.90 41.21
CA LYS A 506 -23.88 -35.19 39.83
C LYS A 506 -22.76 -35.08 38.77
N ARG A 507 -22.54 -36.21 38.07
CA ARG A 507 -21.91 -36.43 36.74
C ARG A 507 -20.60 -35.66 36.40
N LYS A 508 -19.45 -36.36 36.51
CA LYS A 508 -18.15 -35.92 35.99
C LYS A 508 -18.18 -35.80 34.45
N ARG A 509 -18.37 -34.60 33.92
CA ARG A 509 -17.84 -34.19 32.61
C ARG A 509 -16.40 -33.75 32.87
N ARG A 510 -15.42 -34.39 32.22
CA ARG A 510 -14.00 -34.07 32.38
C ARG A 510 -13.80 -32.60 31.98
N ARG A 511 -13.68 -31.72 32.99
CA ARG A 511 -13.43 -30.29 32.81
C ARG A 511 -12.04 -30.20 32.20
N LYS A 512 -11.96 -29.90 30.91
CA LYS A 512 -10.71 -29.47 30.29
C LYS A 512 -10.32 -28.22 31.07
N GLU A 513 -9.11 -28.16 31.62
CA GLU A 513 -8.59 -26.91 32.17
C GLU A 513 -8.82 -25.80 31.13
N PRO A 514 -9.20 -24.59 31.55
CA PRO A 514 -9.25 -23.47 30.63
C PRO A 514 -7.89 -23.41 29.94
N ALA A 515 -7.89 -23.49 28.61
CA ALA A 515 -6.68 -23.23 27.87
C ALA A 515 -6.20 -21.83 28.28
N ALA A 516 -4.89 -21.68 28.49
CA ALA A 516 -4.31 -20.37 28.76
C ALA A 516 -4.85 -19.37 27.72
N PRO A 517 -5.26 -18.16 28.15
CA PRO A 517 -5.79 -17.17 27.23
C PRO A 517 -4.80 -16.96 26.10
N SER A 518 -5.30 -16.92 24.87
CA SER A 518 -4.46 -16.57 23.72
C SER A 518 -3.87 -15.17 23.93
N ALA A 519 -2.71 -14.87 23.34
CA ALA A 519 -2.10 -13.54 23.40
C ALA A 519 -3.08 -12.41 22.98
N GLN A 520 -4.05 -12.73 22.11
CA GLN A 520 -5.12 -11.80 21.70
C GLN A 520 -6.15 -11.54 22.81
N GLN A 521 -6.47 -12.54 23.62
CA GLN A 521 -7.36 -12.40 24.78
C GLN A 521 -6.68 -11.62 25.90
N GLU A 522 -5.41 -11.90 26.19
CA GLU A 522 -4.63 -11.14 27.18
C GLU A 522 -4.52 -9.66 26.80
N TYR A 523 -4.31 -9.36 25.52
CA TYR A 523 -4.26 -7.98 25.03
C TYR A 523 -5.62 -7.27 25.12
N ALA A 524 -6.71 -7.94 24.74
CA ALA A 524 -8.07 -7.39 24.86
C ALA A 524 -8.45 -7.10 26.32
N GLU A 525 -8.04 -7.98 27.24
CA GLU A 525 -8.23 -7.79 28.67
C GLU A 525 -7.42 -6.60 29.19
N ARG A 526 -6.16 -6.42 28.76
CA ARG A 526 -5.35 -5.25 29.12
C ARG A 526 -5.99 -3.94 28.66
N ASP A 527 -6.44 -3.85 27.41
CA ASP A 527 -7.07 -2.63 26.87
C ASP A 527 -8.39 -2.32 27.60
N HIS A 528 -9.16 -3.36 27.95
CA HIS A 528 -10.36 -3.22 28.78
C HIS A 528 -10.05 -2.71 30.19
N LEU A 529 -9.03 -3.26 30.85
CA LEU A 529 -8.63 -2.83 32.21
C LEU A 529 -8.19 -1.36 32.26
N LEU A 530 -7.57 -0.85 31.18
CA LEU A 530 -7.18 0.56 31.09
C LEU A 530 -8.37 1.52 31.08
N ILE A 531 -9.49 1.13 30.46
CA ILE A 531 -10.68 2.00 30.34
C ILE A 531 -11.79 1.68 31.33
N ARG A 532 -11.78 0.49 31.96
CA ARG A 532 -12.84 0.01 32.84
C ARG A 532 -13.21 1.02 33.94
N HIS A 533 -12.22 1.61 34.61
CA HIS A 533 -12.46 2.58 35.68
C HIS A 533 -13.20 3.81 35.16
N PHE A 534 -12.73 4.39 34.05
CA PHE A 534 -13.40 5.52 33.41
C PHE A 534 -14.86 5.20 33.05
N LEU A 535 -15.14 4.02 32.47
CA LEU A 535 -16.52 3.63 32.11
C LEU A 535 -17.40 3.39 33.33
N SER A 536 -16.83 2.84 34.41
CA SER A 536 -17.54 2.62 35.68
C SER A 536 -17.88 3.93 36.38
N ASP A 537 -16.93 4.88 36.39
CA ASP A 537 -17.12 6.19 36.99
C ASP A 537 -18.14 6.99 36.17
N ALA A 538 -18.01 7.00 34.84
CA ALA A 538 -18.97 7.62 33.95
C ALA A 538 -20.39 7.02 34.10
N HIS A 539 -20.49 5.70 34.23
CA HIS A 539 -21.78 5.04 34.49
C HIS A 539 -22.36 5.42 35.86
N SER A 540 -21.52 5.54 36.89
CA SER A 540 -21.94 5.97 38.23
C SER A 540 -22.46 7.41 38.23
N GLU A 541 -21.82 8.30 37.46
CA GLU A 541 -22.29 9.67 37.26
C GLU A 541 -23.66 9.68 36.57
N VAL A 542 -23.81 8.93 35.46
CA VAL A 542 -25.08 8.73 34.74
C VAL A 542 -26.18 8.24 35.70
N MET A 543 -25.91 7.20 36.50
CA MET A 543 -26.85 6.70 37.51
C MET A 543 -27.16 7.73 38.62
N GLY A 544 -26.23 8.63 38.93
CA GLY A 544 -26.39 9.70 39.91
C GLY A 544 -27.35 10.82 39.49
N PHE A 545 -27.62 11.00 38.19
CA PHE A 545 -28.56 12.02 37.68
C PHE A 545 -30.05 11.66 37.86
N GLY A 546 -30.37 10.48 38.40
CA GLY A 546 -31.61 10.24 39.14
C GLY A 546 -32.95 10.24 38.40
N HIS A 547 -33.02 10.31 37.07
CA HIS A 547 -34.29 10.20 36.33
C HIS A 547 -34.16 9.36 35.04
N TYR A 548 -34.44 8.06 35.16
CA TYR A 548 -34.68 7.14 34.03
C TYR A 548 -36.05 6.51 34.19
N THR A 549 -37.13 7.25 33.97
CA THR A 549 -38.49 6.70 34.10
C THR A 549 -39.44 7.02 32.96
N SER A 550 -40.05 5.91 32.51
CA SER A 550 -41.30 5.69 31.78
C SER A 550 -41.44 6.18 30.33
N VAL A 551 -41.59 5.18 29.46
CA VAL A 551 -42.20 5.26 28.12
C VAL A 551 -43.61 5.85 28.25
N GLY A 552 -43.80 7.09 27.79
CA GLY A 552 -45.13 7.68 27.60
C GLY A 552 -45.66 7.35 26.19
N GLU A 553 -46.98 7.20 26.06
CA GLU A 553 -47.72 6.81 24.84
C GLU A 553 -47.57 7.76 23.62
N THR A 554 -46.65 8.73 23.67
CA THR A 554 -46.35 9.68 22.58
C THR A 554 -44.85 9.80 22.24
N GLY A 555 -44.02 8.83 22.64
CA GLY A 555 -42.76 8.53 21.93
C GLY A 555 -41.57 9.49 22.09
N GLY A 556 -41.67 10.60 22.81
CA GLY A 556 -40.55 11.54 23.00
C GLY A 556 -39.81 11.38 24.33
N ILE A 557 -38.48 11.21 24.30
CA ILE A 557 -37.59 11.50 25.44
C ILE A 557 -36.96 12.88 25.24
N VAL A 558 -37.07 13.73 26.26
CA VAL A 558 -36.41 15.04 26.41
C VAL A 558 -35.35 14.92 27.50
N GLY A 559 -34.09 15.11 27.09
CA GLY A 559 -32.92 15.61 27.83
C GLY A 559 -32.71 15.22 29.29
N ALA A 560 -31.64 14.44 29.54
CA ALA A 560 -30.83 14.59 30.75
C ALA A 560 -29.55 15.34 30.35
N SER A 561 -29.40 16.59 30.81
CA SER A 561 -28.16 17.36 30.65
C SER A 561 -27.12 16.82 31.64
N VAL A 562 -26.35 15.81 31.23
CA VAL A 562 -25.11 15.45 31.90
C VAL A 562 -24.08 16.53 31.57
N SER A 563 -23.32 17.01 32.54
CA SER A 563 -22.47 18.21 32.34
C SER A 563 -21.44 18.00 31.23
N GLU A 564 -21.34 18.94 30.29
CA GLU A 564 -20.29 18.96 29.24
C GLU A 564 -18.87 18.89 29.84
N SER A 565 -18.69 19.26 31.11
CA SER A 565 -17.41 19.26 31.82
C SER A 565 -16.86 17.88 32.23
N ALA A 566 -17.65 16.81 32.16
CA ALA A 566 -17.25 15.47 32.64
C ALA A 566 -16.90 14.46 31.52
N GLY A 567 -17.12 14.81 30.25
CA GLY A 567 -16.83 13.91 29.14
C GLY A 567 -17.89 12.81 28.91
N ILE A 568 -19.16 13.09 29.20
CA ILE A 568 -20.27 12.12 29.17
C ILE A 568 -21.51 12.71 28.46
N ASP A 569 -22.15 11.95 27.57
CA ASP A 569 -23.43 12.32 26.92
C ASP A 569 -24.44 11.15 26.83
N TRP A 570 -25.69 11.47 26.56
CA TRP A 570 -26.78 10.54 26.28
C TRP A 570 -27.30 10.68 24.84
N LEU A 571 -27.38 9.57 24.09
CA LEU A 571 -27.92 9.57 22.72
C LEU A 571 -29.21 8.75 22.59
N ASP A 572 -30.19 9.30 21.87
CA ASP A 572 -31.37 8.54 21.44
C ASP A 572 -31.06 7.73 20.18
N VAL A 573 -31.26 6.41 20.22
CA VAL A 573 -31.12 5.52 19.04
C VAL A 573 -32.29 5.68 18.04
N GLY A 574 -33.35 6.42 18.44
CA GLY A 574 -34.66 6.43 17.79
C GLY A 574 -34.99 7.58 16.81
N LYS A 575 -34.36 8.76 16.87
CA LYS A 575 -34.85 9.95 16.13
C LYS A 575 -34.59 9.98 14.62
N ALA A 576 -34.01 8.93 14.05
CA ALA A 576 -33.55 8.95 12.67
C ALA A 576 -34.65 8.79 11.58
N VAL A 577 -35.83 8.24 11.91
CA VAL A 577 -36.96 8.08 10.95
C VAL A 577 -38.34 8.20 11.63
N GLY A 578 -38.43 8.40 12.95
CA GLY A 578 -39.68 8.20 13.71
C GLY A 578 -40.64 9.39 13.83
N ASP A 579 -40.17 10.64 13.80
CA ASP A 579 -41.03 11.82 14.09
C ASP A 579 -40.78 12.97 13.10
N CYS A 580 -40.84 12.68 11.79
CA CYS A 580 -41.25 13.75 10.88
C CYS A 580 -42.78 13.81 10.98
N ASP A 581 -43.33 14.87 11.56
CA ASP A 581 -44.76 15.14 11.61
C ASP A 581 -45.44 14.70 10.30
N VAL A 582 -46.20 13.60 10.37
CA VAL A 582 -46.95 13.04 9.23
C VAL A 582 -48.12 13.97 8.86
N GLN A 583 -48.30 15.06 9.61
CA GLN A 583 -49.32 16.07 9.37
C GLN A 583 -48.80 17.17 8.44
N GLY A 584 -48.77 16.88 7.14
CA GLY A 584 -48.52 17.93 6.16
C GLY A 584 -48.06 17.50 4.77
N LEU A 585 -48.09 16.20 4.44
CA LEU A 585 -47.79 15.78 3.07
C LEU A 585 -48.92 16.21 2.14
N ASP A 586 -48.60 17.14 1.23
CA ASP A 586 -49.29 17.22 -0.06
C ASP A 586 -49.20 15.83 -0.69
N ILE A 587 -50.33 15.11 -0.65
CA ILE A 587 -50.53 13.93 -1.46
C ILE A 587 -50.37 14.42 -2.89
N ILE A 588 -49.23 14.14 -3.53
CA ILE A 588 -49.13 14.16 -4.99
C ILE A 588 -50.10 13.09 -5.47
N LYS A 589 -51.37 13.48 -5.60
CA LYS A 589 -52.36 12.77 -6.40
C LYS A 589 -51.80 12.80 -7.82
N GLU A 590 -51.48 11.61 -8.29
CA GLU A 590 -50.94 11.30 -9.62
C GLU A 590 -49.44 11.55 -9.78
N LEU A 591 -48.63 10.72 -9.12
CA LEU A 591 -47.43 10.21 -9.80
C LEU A 591 -47.91 9.50 -11.08
N PRO A 592 -47.31 9.78 -12.26
CA PRO A 592 -47.78 9.22 -13.52
C PRO A 592 -47.93 7.70 -13.39
N THR A 593 -49.13 7.26 -13.76
CA THR A 593 -49.51 5.86 -13.87
C THR A 593 -48.45 5.17 -14.73
N VAL A 594 -47.73 4.23 -14.13
CA VAL A 594 -46.54 3.52 -14.65
C VAL A 594 -45.24 4.33 -14.56
N VAL A 595 -44.61 4.32 -13.38
CA VAL A 595 -43.16 4.49 -13.27
C VAL A 595 -42.55 3.09 -13.39
N GLU A 596 -41.91 2.81 -14.53
CA GLU A 596 -41.05 1.64 -14.74
C GLU A 596 -40.15 1.42 -13.51
N THR A 597 -39.91 0.16 -13.15
CA THR A 597 -39.03 -0.26 -12.06
C THR A 597 -37.73 0.57 -12.04
N VAL A 598 -37.62 1.55 -11.13
CA VAL A 598 -36.44 2.40 -11.03
C VAL A 598 -35.31 1.56 -10.47
N LYS A 599 -34.26 1.32 -11.26
CA LYS A 599 -33.05 0.66 -10.79
C LYS A 599 -32.34 1.56 -9.77
N LEU A 600 -32.50 1.24 -8.48
CA LEU A 600 -31.95 1.99 -7.34
C LEU A 600 -30.45 1.71 -7.10
N VAL A 601 -29.93 0.60 -7.64
CA VAL A 601 -28.55 0.17 -7.46
C VAL A 601 -27.62 0.85 -8.46
N ASN A 602 -26.44 1.27 -8.00
CA ASN A 602 -25.37 1.92 -8.78
C ASN A 602 -25.76 3.30 -9.36
N LYS A 603 -26.69 4.01 -8.72
CA LYS A 603 -27.05 5.39 -9.05
C LYS A 603 -27.01 6.27 -7.79
N LEU A 604 -26.44 7.46 -7.92
CA LEU A 604 -26.50 8.49 -6.90
C LEU A 604 -27.87 9.18 -7.00
N LEU A 605 -28.67 9.11 -5.94
CA LEU A 605 -30.04 9.62 -5.89
C LEU A 605 -30.17 10.64 -4.77
N THR A 606 -30.89 11.73 -5.02
CA THR A 606 -31.05 12.82 -4.06
C THR A 606 -32.53 13.19 -3.92
N ASN A 607 -33.03 13.23 -2.68
CA ASN A 607 -34.25 13.96 -2.34
C ASN A 607 -33.85 15.41 -2.01
N SER A 608 -34.03 16.33 -2.95
CA SER A 608 -33.70 17.76 -2.77
C SER A 608 -34.84 18.56 -2.15
N THR A 609 -35.94 17.91 -1.74
CA THR A 609 -37.11 18.59 -1.18
C THR A 609 -36.96 18.78 0.32
N SER A 610 -37.70 19.75 0.86
CA SER A 610 -37.77 20.03 2.30
C SER A 610 -38.67 19.04 3.07
N TYR A 611 -39.25 18.04 2.39
CA TYR A 611 -40.12 17.03 2.98
C TYR A 611 -39.70 15.60 2.59
N GLY A 612 -40.22 14.60 3.29
CA GLY A 612 -39.93 13.19 3.00
C GLY A 612 -40.65 12.70 1.74
N LEU A 613 -40.03 11.82 0.97
CA LEU A 613 -40.65 11.17 -0.19
C LEU A 613 -40.92 9.70 0.10
N GLN A 614 -42.04 9.18 -0.41
CA GLN A 614 -42.35 7.75 -0.40
C GLN A 614 -42.14 7.16 -1.78
N LEU A 615 -41.33 6.10 -1.89
CA LEU A 615 -41.11 5.36 -3.12
C LEU A 615 -41.54 3.92 -2.95
N LYS A 616 -42.22 3.36 -3.96
CA LYS A 616 -42.49 1.93 -4.04
C LYS A 616 -41.34 1.24 -4.79
N THR A 617 -40.79 0.17 -4.21
CA THR A 617 -39.62 -0.53 -4.78
C THR A 617 -39.82 -2.04 -4.83
N GLU A 618 -39.15 -2.71 -5.76
CA GLU A 618 -39.16 -4.17 -5.87
C GLU A 618 -37.97 -4.85 -5.16
N LEU A 619 -37.24 -4.12 -4.30
CA LEU A 619 -35.97 -4.60 -3.69
C LEU A 619 -36.11 -5.94 -2.94
N ASP A 620 -37.27 -6.20 -2.32
CA ASP A 620 -37.55 -7.43 -1.57
C ASP A 620 -38.53 -8.37 -2.28
N GLY A 621 -38.80 -8.14 -3.58
CA GLY A 621 -39.78 -8.91 -4.36
C GLY A 621 -41.26 -8.67 -4.02
N ALA A 622 -41.57 -7.80 -3.04
CA ALA A 622 -42.93 -7.58 -2.52
C ALA A 622 -43.52 -6.18 -2.76
N GLY A 623 -42.81 -5.27 -3.46
CA GLY A 623 -43.34 -3.91 -3.70
C GLY A 623 -43.35 -3.02 -2.45
N SER A 624 -42.35 -3.14 -1.57
CA SER A 624 -42.22 -2.40 -0.31
C SER A 624 -42.16 -0.88 -0.55
N VAL A 625 -42.84 -0.11 0.31
CA VAL A 625 -42.76 1.35 0.34
C VAL A 625 -41.60 1.77 1.25
N ILE A 626 -40.68 2.59 0.72
CA ILE A 626 -39.56 3.17 1.46
C ILE A 626 -39.74 4.66 1.66
N ASN A 627 -39.30 5.16 2.82
CA ASN A 627 -39.28 6.57 3.16
C ASN A 627 -37.88 7.16 2.91
N ILE A 628 -37.81 8.21 2.09
CA ILE A 628 -36.59 8.94 1.77
C ILE A 628 -36.63 10.30 2.48
N PRO A 629 -35.77 10.54 3.49
CA PRO A 629 -35.74 11.79 4.25
C PRO A 629 -35.50 13.03 3.36
N PRO A 630 -35.95 14.23 3.80
CA PRO A 630 -35.65 15.48 3.11
C PRO A 630 -34.15 15.74 3.02
N ASN A 631 -33.73 16.44 1.97
CA ASN A 631 -32.34 16.84 1.70
C ASN A 631 -31.31 15.69 1.82
N SER A 632 -31.72 14.44 1.58
CA SER A 632 -30.84 13.28 1.68
C SER A 632 -30.32 12.86 0.31
N THR A 633 -29.08 12.38 0.27
CA THR A 633 -28.46 11.80 -0.93
C THR A 633 -27.99 10.39 -0.61
N PHE A 634 -28.13 9.45 -1.53
CA PHE A 634 -27.60 8.11 -1.32
C PHE A 634 -27.15 7.41 -2.58
N LEU A 635 -26.21 6.48 -2.39
CA LEU A 635 -25.72 5.58 -3.41
C LEU A 635 -25.70 4.16 -2.84
N MET A 636 -26.59 3.31 -3.35
CA MET A 636 -26.62 1.89 -3.00
C MET A 636 -25.80 1.10 -4.02
N SER A 637 -24.57 0.74 -3.66
CA SER A 637 -23.63 0.04 -4.53
C SER A 637 -22.56 -0.70 -3.73
N ASP A 638 -21.88 -1.62 -4.41
CA ASP A 638 -20.62 -2.18 -3.91
C ASP A 638 -19.44 -1.19 -4.07
N LEU A 639 -18.26 -1.61 -3.60
CA LEU A 639 -17.03 -0.83 -3.63
C LEU A 639 -16.56 -0.43 -5.05
N SER A 640 -17.00 -1.11 -6.11
CA SER A 640 -16.59 -0.78 -7.49
C SER A 640 -17.22 0.51 -8.02
N TYR A 641 -18.22 1.06 -7.33
CA TYR A 641 -18.91 2.30 -7.71
C TYR A 641 -18.78 3.42 -6.67
N VAL A 642 -17.99 3.24 -5.60
CA VAL A 642 -17.85 4.23 -4.51
C VAL A 642 -17.30 5.57 -4.99
N ASP A 643 -16.49 5.58 -6.06
CA ASP A 643 -15.91 6.79 -6.65
C ASP A 643 -16.98 7.75 -7.20
N ALA A 644 -18.20 7.29 -7.45
CA ALA A 644 -19.31 8.16 -7.82
C ALA A 644 -19.64 9.22 -6.74
N LEU A 645 -19.25 8.98 -5.49
CA LEU A 645 -19.37 9.98 -4.40
C LEU A 645 -18.42 11.17 -4.58
N VAL A 646 -17.27 10.96 -5.23
CA VAL A 646 -16.22 11.98 -5.41
C VAL A 646 -16.67 13.10 -6.36
N ILE A 647 -17.52 12.74 -7.33
CA ILE A 647 -18.07 13.66 -8.34
C ILE A 647 -19.06 14.66 -7.70
N GLY A 648 -19.58 14.34 -6.51
CA GLY A 648 -20.58 15.12 -5.80
C GLY A 648 -20.00 16.30 -5.04
N HIS A 649 -19.35 16.06 -3.89
CA HIS A 649 -18.96 17.08 -2.92
C HIS A 649 -17.91 16.58 -1.91
N LYS A 650 -17.32 17.51 -1.13
CA LYS A 650 -16.57 17.20 0.10
C LYS A 650 -17.44 17.28 1.36
N TYR A 651 -17.02 16.61 2.43
CA TYR A 651 -17.75 16.44 3.69
C TYR A 651 -16.89 16.87 4.89
N ASN A 652 -17.54 17.53 5.85
CA ASN A 652 -16.91 17.98 7.10
C ASN A 652 -16.92 16.86 8.15
N LEU A 653 -17.88 15.96 8.07
CA LEU A 653 -17.99 14.77 8.91
C LEU A 653 -18.17 13.53 8.04
N ILE A 654 -17.27 12.56 8.18
CA ILE A 654 -17.38 11.23 7.57
C ILE A 654 -17.46 10.20 8.68
N VAL A 655 -18.56 9.44 8.74
CA VAL A 655 -18.77 8.33 9.69
C VAL A 655 -18.66 7.01 8.95
N ILE A 656 -17.89 6.06 9.49
CA ILE A 656 -17.59 4.77 8.86
C ILE A 656 -17.96 3.63 9.81
N ASP A 657 -18.96 2.83 9.43
CA ASP A 657 -19.33 1.57 10.12
C ASP A 657 -18.90 0.36 9.29
N PHE A 658 -17.58 0.14 9.23
CA PHE A 658 -16.99 -0.87 8.36
C PHE A 658 -17.47 -2.30 8.74
N PRO A 659 -17.89 -3.15 7.77
CA PRO A 659 -18.37 -4.50 8.05
C PRO A 659 -17.21 -5.46 8.34
N TRP A 660 -16.67 -5.37 9.56
CA TRP A 660 -15.51 -6.15 10.01
C TRP A 660 -15.70 -7.68 9.86
N PRO A 661 -14.68 -8.42 9.37
CA PRO A 661 -14.68 -9.88 9.36
C PRO A 661 -14.96 -10.45 10.75
N ASN A 662 -15.95 -11.32 10.88
CA ASN A 662 -16.32 -11.91 12.16
C ASN A 662 -16.44 -13.42 12.05
N SER A 663 -15.59 -14.14 12.78
CA SER A 663 -15.56 -15.61 12.84
C SER A 663 -16.74 -16.23 13.59
N SER A 664 -17.50 -15.43 14.34
CA SER A 664 -18.63 -15.89 15.17
C SER A 664 -20.00 -15.77 14.49
N VAL A 665 -20.06 -15.22 13.27
CA VAL A 665 -21.31 -14.99 12.54
C VAL A 665 -21.28 -15.74 11.21
N HIS A 666 -21.93 -16.90 11.16
CA HIS A 666 -22.25 -17.59 9.91
C HIS A 666 -23.48 -16.92 9.26
N SER A 667 -23.31 -15.75 8.65
CA SER A 667 -24.42 -15.02 7.99
C SER A 667 -24.15 -14.81 6.51
N LYS A 668 -25.25 -14.70 5.73
CA LYS A 668 -25.36 -14.33 4.31
C LYS A 668 -24.80 -12.93 3.92
N TYR A 669 -23.81 -12.39 4.62
CA TYR A 669 -23.21 -11.09 4.31
C TYR A 669 -21.84 -11.29 3.65
N ASP A 670 -21.57 -10.55 2.58
CA ASP A 670 -20.23 -10.42 2.00
C ASP A 670 -19.35 -9.65 3.00
N GLN A 671 -18.64 -10.39 3.86
CA GLN A 671 -17.67 -9.80 4.78
C GLN A 671 -16.53 -9.19 3.95
N LEU A 672 -16.21 -7.92 4.21
CA LEU A 672 -15.10 -7.26 3.55
C LEU A 672 -13.80 -7.52 4.31
N ASP A 673 -12.72 -7.75 3.57
CA ASP A 673 -11.41 -7.83 4.21
C ASP A 673 -11.05 -6.45 4.78
N ARG A 674 -10.32 -6.41 5.90
CA ARG A 674 -9.94 -5.13 6.54
C ARG A 674 -9.18 -4.19 5.60
N TYR A 675 -8.44 -4.71 4.62
CA TYR A 675 -7.72 -3.92 3.62
C TYR A 675 -8.64 -3.33 2.55
N ASP A 676 -9.88 -3.80 2.41
CA ASP A 676 -10.86 -3.19 1.50
C ASP A 676 -11.22 -1.76 1.93
N MET A 677 -10.97 -1.38 3.19
CA MET A 677 -11.15 -0.01 3.64
C MET A 677 -10.29 0.99 2.83
N PHE A 678 -9.11 0.57 2.33
CA PHE A 678 -8.26 1.42 1.49
C PHE A 678 -8.83 1.70 0.10
N LYS A 679 -9.91 1.03 -0.29
CA LYS A 679 -10.65 1.34 -1.52
C LYS A 679 -11.60 2.53 -1.35
N LEU A 680 -11.84 2.99 -0.12
CA LEU A 680 -12.69 4.15 0.14
C LEU A 680 -11.93 5.45 -0.17
N PRO A 681 -12.49 6.36 -0.98
CA PRO A 681 -11.81 7.61 -1.36
C PRO A 681 -11.93 8.69 -0.27
N VAL A 682 -11.69 8.34 1.00
CA VAL A 682 -11.91 9.25 2.16
C VAL A 682 -11.10 10.53 2.05
N ASN A 683 -9.86 10.47 1.57
CA ASN A 683 -9.00 11.64 1.38
C ASN A 683 -9.55 12.63 0.32
N ASP A 684 -10.27 12.13 -0.68
CA ASP A 684 -10.88 12.95 -1.72
C ASP A 684 -12.23 13.51 -1.27
N LEU A 685 -12.93 12.76 -0.42
CA LEU A 685 -14.24 13.10 0.13
C LEU A 685 -14.17 14.08 1.32
N ILE A 686 -13.08 14.15 2.08
CA ILE A 686 -13.02 15.00 3.28
C ILE A 686 -12.57 16.44 3.00
N PHE A 687 -13.14 17.41 3.72
CA PHE A 687 -12.64 18.78 3.79
C PHE A 687 -11.34 18.86 4.62
N PRO A 688 -10.46 19.85 4.35
CA PRO A 688 -9.45 20.24 5.33
C PRO A 688 -10.12 20.56 6.68
N ASP A 689 -9.52 20.11 7.78
CA ASP A 689 -10.08 20.18 9.14
C ASP A 689 -11.39 19.38 9.35
N GLY A 690 -11.77 18.51 8.41
CA GLY A 690 -12.89 17.59 8.57
C GLY A 690 -12.59 16.42 9.50
N LEU A 691 -13.64 15.86 10.11
CA LEU A 691 -13.58 14.71 11.01
C LEU A 691 -13.90 13.40 10.30
N VAL A 692 -13.08 12.38 10.52
CA VAL A 692 -13.35 10.98 10.19
C VAL A 692 -13.59 10.21 11.48
N VAL A 693 -14.72 9.52 11.54
CA VAL A 693 -15.18 8.81 12.73
C VAL A 693 -15.39 7.34 12.39
N PHE A 694 -14.72 6.45 13.12
CA PHE A 694 -14.78 5.01 12.90
C PHE A 694 -15.55 4.32 14.01
N TRP A 695 -16.58 3.56 13.65
CA TRP A 695 -17.20 2.58 14.54
C TRP A 695 -16.34 1.32 14.63
N MET A 696 -15.88 0.99 15.83
CA MET A 696 -14.94 -0.11 16.05
C MET A 696 -15.59 -1.27 16.82
N THR A 697 -15.45 -2.48 16.29
CA THR A 697 -15.62 -3.71 17.09
C THR A 697 -14.57 -3.74 18.21
N ASN A 698 -14.86 -4.39 19.35
CA ASN A 698 -13.89 -4.52 20.46
C ASN A 698 -12.72 -5.48 20.20
N THR A 699 -12.56 -5.95 18.96
CA THR A 699 -11.46 -6.83 18.58
C THR A 699 -10.16 -6.02 18.42
N PRO A 700 -9.11 -6.26 19.24
CA PRO A 700 -7.95 -5.36 19.28
C PRO A 700 -7.18 -5.23 17.98
N ARG A 701 -7.08 -6.32 17.21
CA ARG A 701 -6.43 -6.32 15.89
C ARG A 701 -7.03 -5.28 14.93
N HIS A 702 -8.32 -4.96 15.06
CA HIS A 702 -8.96 -3.93 14.25
C HIS A 702 -8.63 -2.52 14.75
N HIS A 703 -8.52 -2.33 16.06
CA HIS A 703 -8.07 -1.06 16.64
C HIS A 703 -6.66 -0.72 16.20
N GLU A 704 -5.74 -1.68 16.32
CA GLU A 704 -4.35 -1.52 15.91
C GLU A 704 -4.23 -1.21 14.41
N PHE A 705 -5.00 -1.93 13.59
CA PHE A 705 -5.06 -1.68 12.16
C PHE A 705 -5.53 -0.26 11.82
N VAL A 706 -6.59 0.23 12.46
CA VAL A 706 -7.07 1.60 12.22
C VAL A 706 -6.07 2.64 12.72
N ARG A 707 -5.59 2.51 13.96
CA ARG A 707 -4.66 3.46 14.59
C ARG A 707 -3.32 3.54 13.86
N ASN A 708 -2.71 2.40 13.60
CA ASN A 708 -1.32 2.36 13.16
C ASN A 708 -1.18 2.38 11.65
N LYS A 709 -2.21 1.91 10.92
CA LYS A 709 -2.19 1.82 9.47
C LYS A 709 -3.13 2.81 8.80
N VAL A 710 -4.43 2.77 9.11
CA VAL A 710 -5.44 3.51 8.33
C VAL A 710 -5.32 5.01 8.57
N ILE A 711 -5.26 5.44 9.82
CA ILE A 711 -5.06 6.85 10.18
C ILE A 711 -3.78 7.39 9.54
N ARG A 712 -2.69 6.62 9.58
CA ARG A 712 -1.40 6.98 8.96
C ARG A 712 -1.51 7.10 7.44
N ASP A 713 -2.04 6.08 6.76
CA ASP A 713 -2.13 6.01 5.31
C ASP A 713 -3.12 7.07 4.76
N TRP A 714 -4.15 7.42 5.53
CA TRP A 714 -5.08 8.51 5.22
C TRP A 714 -4.58 9.89 5.67
N LYS A 715 -3.34 9.99 6.20
CA LYS A 715 -2.73 11.23 6.69
C LYS A 715 -3.61 11.97 7.71
N LEU A 716 -4.37 11.21 8.49
CA LEU A 716 -5.16 11.73 9.58
C LEU A 716 -4.30 11.77 10.85
N THR A 717 -4.66 12.66 11.76
CA THR A 717 -4.18 12.66 13.13
C THR A 717 -5.28 12.10 14.01
N LEU A 718 -4.96 11.11 14.84
CA LEU A 718 -5.85 10.63 15.89
C LEU A 718 -6.10 11.78 16.87
N LEU A 719 -7.36 12.20 17.02
CA LEU A 719 -7.75 13.27 17.94
C LEU A 719 -8.28 12.72 19.26
N ALA A 720 -9.17 11.73 19.20
CA ALA A 720 -9.87 11.23 20.39
C ALA A 720 -10.34 9.79 20.26
N GLU A 721 -10.55 9.15 21.41
CA GLU A 721 -11.16 7.83 21.53
C GLU A 721 -12.37 7.88 22.45
N TRP A 722 -13.53 7.61 21.87
CA TRP A 722 -14.82 7.66 22.54
C TRP A 722 -15.39 6.24 22.71
N TYR A 723 -16.39 6.11 23.58
CA TYR A 723 -16.98 4.83 23.94
C TYR A 723 -18.50 4.92 23.90
N TRP A 724 -19.14 4.11 23.06
CA TRP A 724 -20.59 3.95 23.09
C TRP A 724 -20.99 2.84 24.06
N CYS A 725 -21.51 3.23 25.22
CA CYS A 725 -21.98 2.40 26.31
C CYS A 725 -23.45 2.03 26.14
N LYS A 726 -23.75 0.74 26.25
CA LYS A 726 -25.09 0.20 26.06
C LYS A 726 -25.71 -0.09 27.42
N VAL A 727 -26.83 0.58 27.69
CA VAL A 727 -27.57 0.44 28.94
C VAL A 727 -29.04 0.06 28.69
N THR A 728 -29.72 -0.42 29.71
CA THR A 728 -31.16 -0.65 29.71
C THR A 728 -31.89 0.68 29.84
N SER A 729 -33.22 0.67 29.68
CA SER A 729 -34.05 1.85 29.96
C SER A 729 -34.01 2.31 31.41
N ALA A 730 -33.48 1.49 32.33
CA ALA A 730 -33.24 1.84 33.73
C ALA A 730 -31.82 2.40 33.97
N GLY A 731 -31.00 2.55 32.92
CA GLY A 731 -29.61 3.01 33.01
C GLY A 731 -28.59 1.93 33.38
N GLU A 732 -29.03 0.69 33.67
CA GLU A 732 -28.13 -0.42 34.01
C GLU A 732 -27.38 -0.94 32.78
N TRP A 733 -26.16 -1.47 32.93
CA TRP A 733 -25.46 -2.10 31.81
C TRP A 733 -26.28 -3.26 31.20
N VAL A 734 -26.35 -3.34 29.86
CA VAL A 734 -27.06 -4.45 29.20
C VAL A 734 -26.44 -5.84 29.44
N ARG A 735 -25.19 -5.86 29.88
CA ARG A 735 -24.43 -7.03 30.37
C ARG A 735 -23.37 -6.57 31.35
N ASP A 736 -22.80 -7.51 32.08
CA ASP A 736 -21.62 -7.26 32.90
C ASP A 736 -20.51 -6.55 32.10
N LEU A 737 -19.99 -5.45 32.65
CA LEU A 737 -18.90 -4.68 32.06
C LEU A 737 -17.65 -5.55 31.86
N ASP A 738 -17.43 -6.50 32.78
CA ASP A 738 -16.30 -7.42 32.78
C ASP A 738 -16.52 -8.66 31.91
N ASP A 739 -17.67 -8.82 31.24
CA ASP A 739 -17.96 -10.00 30.41
C ASP A 739 -16.83 -10.29 29.41
N VAL A 740 -16.27 -11.51 29.47
CA VAL A 740 -15.10 -11.94 28.69
C VAL A 740 -15.42 -12.09 27.20
N HIS A 741 -16.68 -12.34 26.86
CA HIS A 741 -17.12 -12.64 25.50
C HIS A 741 -17.74 -11.44 24.79
N ARG A 742 -18.51 -10.60 25.50
CA ARG A 742 -19.24 -9.48 24.90
C ARG A 742 -19.28 -8.27 25.83
N LYS A 743 -18.40 -7.32 25.55
CA LYS A 743 -18.39 -6.02 26.25
C LYS A 743 -19.65 -5.20 25.94
N PRO A 744 -20.26 -4.54 26.95
CA PRO A 744 -21.45 -3.72 26.79
C PRO A 744 -21.14 -2.31 26.25
N TYR A 745 -19.99 -2.12 25.60
CA TYR A 745 -19.62 -0.88 24.94
C TYR A 745 -18.96 -1.16 23.58
N GLU A 746 -18.83 -0.14 22.74
CA GLU A 746 -18.03 -0.18 21.52
C GLU A 746 -17.13 1.05 21.45
N LYS A 747 -15.95 0.92 20.83
CA LYS A 747 -15.00 2.02 20.70
C LYS A 747 -15.32 2.85 19.45
N ILE A 748 -15.15 4.15 19.55
CA ILE A 748 -15.25 5.11 18.46
C ILE A 748 -13.90 5.80 18.35
N ILE A 749 -13.31 5.78 17.16
CA ILE A 749 -12.04 6.47 16.90
C ILE A 749 -12.34 7.73 16.10
N ILE A 750 -11.87 8.88 16.56
CA ILE A 750 -12.04 10.17 15.89
C ILE A 750 -10.68 10.68 15.43
N ALA A 751 -10.57 10.94 14.14
CA ALA A 751 -9.35 11.45 13.52
C ALA A 751 -9.68 12.63 12.59
N SER A 752 -8.70 13.51 12.35
CA SER A 752 -8.88 14.69 11.51
C SER A 752 -7.67 14.90 10.61
N THR A 753 -7.86 15.63 9.51
CA THR A 753 -6.73 16.11 8.68
C THR A 753 -5.93 17.22 9.36
N SER A 754 -6.41 17.73 10.50
CA SER A 754 -5.85 18.84 11.26
C SER A 754 -5.52 18.45 12.69
N THR A 755 -4.51 19.10 13.26
CA THR A 755 -4.10 18.92 14.66
C THR A 755 -4.61 20.03 15.58
N THR A 756 -5.31 21.02 15.04
CA THR A 756 -5.74 22.22 15.78
C THR A 756 -7.03 22.01 16.58
N GLN A 757 -7.84 21.03 16.19
CA GLN A 757 -9.09 20.68 16.87
C GLN A 757 -8.81 19.87 18.14
N SER A 758 -9.23 20.40 19.30
CA SER A 758 -9.22 19.67 20.56
C SER A 758 -10.57 18.98 20.75
N ILE A 759 -10.55 17.64 20.80
CA ILE A 759 -11.73 16.80 21.07
C ILE A 759 -11.47 16.05 22.38
N PRO A 760 -12.44 15.99 23.32
CA PRO A 760 -12.28 15.28 24.58
C PRO A 760 -11.88 13.82 24.38
N SER A 761 -10.95 13.31 25.20
CA SER A 761 -10.55 11.91 25.17
C SER A 761 -10.01 11.47 26.53
N PRO A 762 -10.51 10.39 27.15
CA PRO A 762 -11.64 9.58 26.70
C PRO A 762 -13.00 10.30 26.86
N TYR A 763 -14.02 9.84 26.15
CA TYR A 763 -15.40 10.34 26.26
C TYR A 763 -16.40 9.18 26.19
N ALA A 764 -17.47 9.20 26.97
CA ALA A 764 -18.46 8.13 27.02
C ALA A 764 -19.84 8.61 26.58
N ILE A 765 -20.49 7.83 25.72
CA ILE A 765 -21.85 8.08 25.24
C ILE A 765 -22.74 6.92 25.67
N PHE A 766 -23.83 7.19 26.36
CA PHE A 766 -24.77 6.18 26.82
C PHE A 766 -26.04 6.16 25.99
N SER A 767 -26.52 4.97 25.64
CA SER A 767 -27.85 4.81 25.04
C SER A 767 -28.47 3.44 25.28
N VAL A 768 -29.79 3.37 25.15
CA VAL A 768 -30.50 2.10 25.02
C VAL A 768 -30.34 1.58 23.59
N PRO A 769 -29.71 0.41 23.36
CA PRO A 769 -29.53 -0.11 22.01
C PRO A 769 -30.87 -0.49 21.37
N SER A 770 -30.97 -0.36 20.03
CA SER A 770 -32.18 -0.75 19.31
C SER A 770 -32.44 -2.26 19.42
N SER A 771 -33.72 -2.65 19.36
CA SER A 771 -34.13 -4.04 19.16
C SER A 771 -33.68 -4.60 17.80
N HIS A 772 -33.49 -3.72 16.81
CA HIS A 772 -32.95 -4.10 15.50
C HIS A 772 -31.43 -4.24 15.59
N HIS A 773 -30.94 -5.44 15.26
CA HIS A 773 -29.51 -5.74 15.32
C HIS A 773 -28.68 -4.78 14.44
N SER A 774 -27.52 -4.37 14.97
CA SER A 774 -26.52 -3.52 14.28
C SER A 774 -26.96 -2.09 13.96
N ARG A 775 -28.00 -1.54 14.61
CA ARG A 775 -28.33 -0.11 14.51
C ARG A 775 -27.54 0.71 15.54
N LYS A 776 -26.79 1.71 15.05
CA LYS A 776 -25.98 2.65 15.86
C LYS A 776 -26.76 3.95 16.10
N PRO A 777 -26.51 4.68 17.20
CA PRO A 777 -27.02 6.04 17.37
C PRO A 777 -26.34 7.01 16.39
N SER A 778 -27.02 8.09 16.02
CA SER A 778 -26.41 9.17 15.24
C SER A 778 -25.43 9.96 16.11
N LEU A 779 -24.21 10.16 15.62
CA LEU A 779 -23.18 10.94 16.30
C LEU A 779 -23.26 12.44 15.99
N GLU A 780 -24.20 12.88 15.16
CA GLU A 780 -24.27 14.29 14.73
C GLU A 780 -24.41 15.24 15.92
N GLY A 781 -25.31 14.96 16.86
CA GLY A 781 -25.59 15.83 17.99
C GLY A 781 -24.35 16.12 18.85
N VAL A 782 -23.56 15.08 19.12
CA VAL A 782 -22.36 15.14 19.97
C VAL A 782 -21.12 15.69 19.22
N LEU A 783 -21.10 15.57 17.88
CA LEU A 783 -19.98 16.07 17.07
C LEU A 783 -20.20 17.48 16.52
N LYS A 784 -21.45 17.95 16.46
CA LYS A 784 -21.83 19.27 15.97
C LYS A 784 -21.04 20.44 16.58
N PRO A 785 -20.69 20.45 17.89
CA PRO A 785 -19.87 21.52 18.46
C PRO A 785 -18.46 21.65 17.84
N TYR A 786 -17.95 20.58 17.24
CA TYR A 786 -16.62 20.53 16.61
C TYR A 786 -16.67 20.74 15.09
N LEU A 787 -17.84 21.02 14.53
CA LEU A 787 -18.06 21.25 13.10
C LEU A 787 -18.31 22.74 12.81
N PRO A 788 -18.01 23.22 11.59
CA PRO A 788 -18.35 24.59 11.18
C PRO A 788 -19.87 24.81 11.20
N LYS A 789 -20.29 26.09 11.20
CA LYS A 789 -21.72 26.47 11.25
C LYS A 789 -22.57 25.84 10.13
N GLU A 790 -21.99 25.73 8.94
CA GLU A 790 -22.55 24.97 7.82
C GLU A 790 -21.64 23.78 7.54
N TYR A 791 -22.19 22.58 7.57
CA TYR A 791 -21.43 21.35 7.43
C TYR A 791 -22.18 20.33 6.57
N ARG A 792 -21.41 19.41 5.98
CA ARG A 792 -21.92 18.27 5.21
C ARG A 792 -21.47 16.97 5.83
N CYS A 793 -22.38 16.00 5.88
CA CYS A 793 -22.14 14.71 6.49
C CYS A 793 -22.22 13.57 5.47
N LEU A 794 -21.31 12.62 5.60
CA LEU A 794 -21.28 11.37 4.85
C LEU A 794 -21.25 10.18 5.80
N GLU A 795 -22.11 9.20 5.56
CA GLU A 795 -22.05 7.90 6.22
C GLU A 795 -21.66 6.81 5.21
N LEU A 796 -20.54 6.13 5.48
CA LEU A 796 -20.05 5.00 4.70
C LEU A 796 -20.43 3.68 5.36
N PHE A 797 -20.89 2.73 4.53
CA PHE A 797 -21.57 1.49 4.95
C PHE A 797 -22.86 1.74 5.73
N ALA A 798 -23.56 2.83 5.37
CA ALA A 798 -24.83 3.20 5.96
C ALA A 798 -25.86 2.07 5.80
N ARG A 799 -26.69 1.93 6.83
CA ARG A 799 -27.88 1.05 6.83
C ARG A 799 -29.18 1.79 7.05
N ASN A 800 -29.08 3.10 7.28
CA ASN A 800 -30.18 3.99 7.57
C ASN A 800 -29.94 5.30 6.83
N LEU A 801 -31.00 5.91 6.28
CA LEU A 801 -30.92 7.26 5.73
C LEU A 801 -31.23 8.30 6.79
N LEU A 802 -30.40 9.33 6.85
CA LEU A 802 -30.60 10.50 7.72
C LEU A 802 -30.93 11.75 6.87
N PRO A 803 -31.79 12.66 7.36
CA PRO A 803 -32.05 13.92 6.68
C PRO A 803 -30.78 14.80 6.64
N ASN A 804 -30.52 15.45 5.52
CA ASN A 804 -29.31 16.26 5.26
C ASN A 804 -27.99 15.47 5.18
N TRP A 805 -28.03 14.13 5.14
CA TRP A 805 -26.84 13.29 5.00
C TRP A 805 -26.69 12.77 3.58
N THR A 806 -25.44 12.52 3.20
CA THR A 806 -25.13 11.58 2.12
C THR A 806 -24.82 10.21 2.71
N SER A 807 -25.36 9.14 2.14
CA SER A 807 -25.20 7.78 2.65
C SER A 807 -24.79 6.81 1.55
N TRP A 808 -23.82 5.94 1.83
CA TRP A 808 -23.34 4.94 0.86
C TRP A 808 -23.20 3.55 1.50
N GLY A 809 -23.48 2.51 0.71
CA GLY A 809 -23.26 1.11 1.09
C GLY A 809 -24.20 0.14 0.37
N ASN A 810 -24.03 -1.16 0.63
CA ASN A 810 -24.88 -2.20 0.02
C ASN A 810 -26.31 -2.22 0.60
N GLU A 811 -26.52 -1.65 1.79
CA GLU A 811 -27.74 -1.80 2.57
C GLU A 811 -28.33 -0.44 3.02
N VAL A 812 -28.05 0.66 2.33
CA VAL A 812 -28.43 2.02 2.77
C VAL A 812 -29.92 2.14 3.14
N LEU A 813 -30.78 1.42 2.42
CA LEU A 813 -32.23 1.48 2.58
C LEU A 813 -32.81 0.47 3.60
N LYS A 814 -31.96 -0.29 4.29
CA LYS A 814 -32.38 -1.44 5.14
C LYS A 814 -33.38 -1.08 6.23
N PHE A 815 -33.28 0.11 6.81
CA PHE A 815 -34.19 0.59 7.85
C PHE A 815 -35.21 1.62 7.36
N GLN A 816 -35.41 1.74 6.03
CA GLN A 816 -36.32 2.73 5.44
C GLN A 816 -37.71 2.19 5.08
N THR A 817 -37.94 0.89 5.25
CA THR A 817 -39.27 0.27 5.13
C THR A 817 -40.09 0.55 6.38
N GLY A 818 -41.30 1.10 6.21
CA GLY A 818 -42.11 1.59 7.32
C GLY A 818 -42.42 0.55 8.40
N SER A 819 -42.34 1.02 9.66
CA SER A 819 -43.33 0.74 10.69
C SER A 819 -44.18 1.98 10.88
#